data_AF-A0A5C5Z319-F1
#
_entry.id   AF-A0A5C5Z319-F1
#
_cell.length_a   1.000
_cell.length_b   1.000
_cell.length_c   1.000
_cell.angle_alpha   90.00
_cell.angle_beta   90.00
_cell.angle_gamma   90.00
#
_symmetry.space_group_name_H-M   'P 1'
#
loop_
_entity.id
_entity.type
_entity.pdbx_description
1 polymer ?
#
loop_
_entity_poly.entity_id
_entity_poly.type
_entity_poly.pdbx_seq_one_letter_code
_entity_poly.pdbx_strand_id
1 'polypeptide(L)'
;MTPHAYLCLVLHNHQPIGNFDGVFEQAYQDSYLPFMEVFEPFEKLQISLHTSGPLMMWLADRHPEYIDRLRMLVESGRVEIVGGPQYEPIMTMLPRRDRIGQIQAYSNWLQRTLGVRPRGMWMPERVWESSLTSDVVDAGIEYTVLDDFHFRAAGLRDHELTGYFLTEDDGRLLKVFPGSERLRYTIPFQPASETVAHCRQFAEQSPGAVLTFGDDGEKFGTWPDTKVHVYDKGWLRSFFTALSENTDWLKTVSLADAVAQTPSAGKVYLPDCSYREMTEWALPVESQKSFDDVTHSMEDHPQWADLKPFIRGGYWRNFKSKYDETNEMYARMMSVSSRLAKAETTATDQGVIAQIRDDLYRGQCNCPYWHGAFGGIYLPHLRNAIYQHLIAADNRLSELEGQNDQTVAATADDYNFDGLQEVQLSNNQLCAWIAPGHGGRMYELDVREIQHNLLATLQRRPENYHRKVLAGPNTGGDEVASIHDRVVFKQADLDQRLQYDRYARKSLMDHFYDNDAGLQAVSRGEAEERGDFVDLPYETKLRRGADRVQVQMRRDGNAWGIPITLTKAVTLQAGSDRLLVTYLLENLPQDNPLHFAIEMNFAGMPSGADDRYFSDVDGNHLGQLGEELDLQDVQGLNLSDRWLGIDVSLQIDRPSGVWAFPISTVSQSESGFELVHQSVCVQPHWIVTGDAEGRWVVQIEMAATCEQKTETIHQEQVIRL
;
A
#
# COMPACT_ATOMS: atom_id res chain seq x y z
N MET A 1 -4.50 -49.17 -9.34
CA MET A 1 -3.19 -48.48 -9.27
C MET A 1 -2.79 -48.42 -7.81
N THR A 2 -1.50 -48.50 -7.48
CA THR A 2 -1.05 -48.27 -6.11
C THR A 2 -1.40 -46.83 -5.73
N PRO A 3 -2.11 -46.60 -4.61
CA PRO A 3 -2.46 -45.25 -4.15
C PRO A 3 -1.20 -44.39 -3.98
N HIS A 4 -1.03 -43.34 -4.78
CA HIS A 4 0.10 -42.40 -4.72
C HIS A 4 -0.38 -40.97 -4.98
N ALA A 5 0.40 -39.97 -4.56
CA ALA A 5 0.14 -38.55 -4.81
C ALA A 5 1.43 -37.76 -4.95
N TYR A 6 1.31 -36.58 -5.54
CA TYR A 6 2.35 -35.58 -5.66
C TYR A 6 2.02 -34.40 -4.74
N LEU A 7 3.03 -33.87 -4.05
CA LEU A 7 2.91 -32.67 -3.22
C LEU A 7 3.87 -31.59 -3.75
N CYS A 8 3.31 -30.48 -4.22
CA CYS A 8 4.06 -29.29 -4.60
C CYS A 8 4.14 -28.36 -3.39
N LEU A 9 5.36 -28.05 -2.93
CA LEU A 9 5.61 -27.07 -1.88
C LEU A 9 6.12 -25.79 -2.53
N VAL A 10 5.30 -24.74 -2.51
CA VAL A 10 5.61 -23.43 -3.10
C VAL A 10 5.76 -22.41 -1.97
N LEU A 11 6.94 -21.83 -1.83
CA LEU A 11 7.21 -20.78 -0.85
C LEU A 11 7.24 -19.43 -1.54
N HIS A 12 6.64 -18.43 -0.91
CA HIS A 12 6.64 -17.05 -1.36
C HIS A 12 7.37 -16.18 -0.35
N ASN A 13 8.56 -15.69 -0.68
CA ASN A 13 9.31 -14.75 0.15
C ASN A 13 9.17 -13.34 -0.40
N HIS A 14 8.69 -12.40 0.41
CA HIS A 14 8.51 -11.02 -0.03
C HIS A 14 8.87 -10.00 1.03
N GLN A 15 9.57 -8.96 0.59
CA GLN A 15 9.76 -7.72 1.34
C GLN A 15 9.48 -6.53 0.41
N PRO A 16 8.64 -5.56 0.82
CA PRO A 16 8.20 -4.50 -0.08
C PRO A 16 9.23 -3.38 -0.25
N ILE A 17 9.05 -2.63 -1.34
CA ILE A 17 9.73 -1.35 -1.54
C ILE A 17 9.38 -0.41 -0.37
N GLY A 18 10.40 0.25 0.19
CA GLY A 18 10.26 1.16 1.31
C GLY A 18 10.39 0.53 2.70
N ASN A 19 10.47 -0.81 2.80
CA ASN A 19 10.71 -1.44 4.09
C ASN A 19 12.17 -1.23 4.55
N PHE A 20 12.40 -1.24 5.86
CA PHE A 20 13.70 -0.93 6.44
C PHE A 20 14.70 -2.07 6.26
N ASP A 21 15.98 -1.73 6.04
CA ASP A 21 17.07 -2.71 5.86
C ASP A 21 17.15 -3.74 7.00
N GLY A 22 16.95 -3.29 8.25
CA GLY A 22 16.91 -4.17 9.41
C GLY A 22 15.76 -5.19 9.39
N VAL A 23 14.64 -4.88 8.72
CA VAL A 23 13.52 -5.84 8.56
C VAL A 23 13.86 -6.91 7.52
N PHE A 24 14.52 -6.53 6.41
CA PHE A 24 15.04 -7.49 5.44
C PHE A 24 16.06 -8.45 6.11
N GLU A 25 17.01 -7.89 6.86
CA GLU A 25 18.02 -8.68 7.58
C GLU A 25 17.36 -9.62 8.60
N GLN A 26 16.42 -9.13 9.41
CA GLN A 26 15.75 -9.96 10.40
C GLN A 26 14.98 -11.11 9.74
N ALA A 27 14.25 -10.86 8.65
CA ALA A 27 13.52 -11.89 7.92
C ALA A 27 14.46 -12.94 7.30
N TYR A 28 15.62 -12.52 6.79
CA TYR A 28 16.68 -13.41 6.31
C TYR A 28 17.19 -14.34 7.41
N GLN A 29 17.56 -13.78 8.57
CA GLN A 29 18.11 -14.52 9.70
C GLN A 29 17.08 -15.43 10.39
N ASP A 30 15.82 -15.05 10.39
CA ASP A 30 14.77 -15.78 11.10
C ASP A 30 14.09 -16.84 10.24
N SER A 31 13.97 -16.62 8.93
CA SER A 31 13.24 -17.52 8.03
C SER A 31 14.07 -18.01 6.86
N TYR A 32 14.56 -17.12 6.00
CA TYR A 32 15.05 -17.55 4.67
C TYR A 32 16.32 -18.41 4.74
N LEU A 33 17.29 -18.01 5.57
CA LEU A 33 18.53 -18.75 5.77
C LEU A 33 18.29 -20.06 6.55
N PRO A 34 17.65 -20.06 7.74
CA PRO A 34 17.39 -21.29 8.49
C PRO A 34 16.56 -22.32 7.71
N PHE A 35 15.59 -21.87 6.90
CA PHE A 35 14.83 -22.76 6.03
C PHE A 35 15.75 -23.53 5.07
N MET A 36 16.66 -22.81 4.39
CA MET A 36 17.62 -23.41 3.46
C MET A 36 18.56 -24.38 4.16
N GLU A 37 19.06 -24.04 5.35
CA GLU A 37 19.95 -24.90 6.14
C GLU A 37 19.28 -26.22 6.57
N VAL A 38 17.98 -26.18 6.89
CA VAL A 38 17.22 -27.39 7.20
C VAL A 38 16.90 -28.19 5.93
N PHE A 39 16.65 -27.54 4.80
CA PHE A 39 16.30 -28.18 3.53
C PHE A 39 17.48 -28.89 2.86
N GLU A 40 18.67 -28.30 2.86
CA GLU A 40 19.84 -28.80 2.15
C GLU A 40 20.19 -30.28 2.44
N PRO A 41 20.15 -30.78 3.69
CA PRO A 41 20.40 -32.20 3.98
C PRO A 41 19.38 -33.19 3.40
N PHE A 42 18.16 -32.76 3.03
CA PHE A 42 17.09 -33.65 2.53
C PHE A 42 17.12 -33.79 1.01
N GLU A 43 18.14 -34.47 0.48
CA GLU A 43 18.46 -34.57 -0.97
C GLU A 43 17.33 -35.08 -1.87
N LYS A 44 16.35 -35.82 -1.32
CA LYS A 44 15.22 -36.37 -2.08
C LYS A 44 14.06 -35.41 -2.26
N LEU A 45 14.05 -34.29 -1.53
CA LEU A 45 12.95 -33.34 -1.55
C LEU A 45 13.18 -32.28 -2.63
N GLN A 46 12.09 -31.89 -3.27
CA GLN A 46 12.02 -30.80 -4.24
C GLN A 46 11.00 -29.77 -3.77
N ILE A 47 11.29 -28.49 -3.99
CA ILE A 47 10.39 -27.37 -3.70
C ILE A 47 10.37 -26.39 -4.87
N SER A 48 9.37 -25.51 -4.87
CA SER A 48 9.33 -24.33 -5.73
C SER A 48 9.48 -23.08 -4.85
N LEU A 49 10.35 -22.17 -5.23
CA LEU A 49 10.66 -20.96 -4.46
C LEU A 49 10.39 -19.73 -5.32
N HIS A 50 9.45 -18.92 -4.86
CA HIS A 50 9.28 -17.55 -5.30
C HIS A 50 9.97 -16.62 -4.30
N THR A 51 10.75 -15.67 -4.81
CA THR A 51 11.28 -14.56 -4.01
C THR A 51 11.02 -13.30 -4.80
N SER A 52 10.41 -12.28 -4.19
CA SER A 52 10.11 -11.02 -4.88
C SER A 52 11.38 -10.30 -5.35
N GLY A 53 11.29 -9.47 -6.39
CA GLY A 53 12.44 -8.75 -6.93
C GLY A 53 13.17 -7.86 -5.91
N PRO A 54 12.50 -7.02 -5.08
CA PRO A 54 13.18 -6.25 -4.04
C PRO A 54 14.05 -7.12 -3.13
N LEU A 55 13.48 -8.23 -2.63
CA LEU A 55 14.18 -9.13 -1.73
C LEU A 55 15.33 -9.86 -2.44
N MET A 56 15.12 -10.35 -3.65
CA MET A 56 16.15 -11.08 -4.40
C MET A 56 17.32 -10.15 -4.79
N MET A 57 17.05 -8.90 -5.11
CA MET A 57 18.09 -7.89 -5.37
C MET A 57 18.85 -7.52 -4.09
N TRP A 58 18.16 -7.38 -2.96
CA TRP A 58 18.80 -7.15 -1.66
C TRP A 58 19.67 -8.33 -1.24
N LEU A 59 19.19 -9.57 -1.39
CA LEU A 59 19.98 -10.78 -1.13
C LEU A 59 21.22 -10.86 -2.03
N ALA A 60 21.10 -10.49 -3.30
CA ALA A 60 22.26 -10.48 -4.21
C ALA A 60 23.33 -9.45 -3.82
N ASP A 61 22.94 -8.34 -3.19
CA ASP A 61 23.84 -7.30 -2.70
C ASP A 61 24.45 -7.66 -1.33
N ARG A 62 23.62 -8.10 -0.37
CA ARG A 62 24.01 -8.30 1.04
C ARG A 62 24.42 -9.71 1.40
N HIS A 63 23.83 -10.71 0.74
CA HIS A 63 24.05 -12.14 1.00
C HIS A 63 24.35 -12.92 -0.29
N PRO A 64 25.39 -12.56 -1.06
CA PRO A 64 25.74 -13.26 -2.30
C PRO A 64 25.97 -14.76 -2.09
N GLU A 65 26.40 -15.18 -0.89
CA GLU A 65 26.53 -16.58 -0.50
C GLU A 65 25.21 -17.35 -0.54
N TYR A 66 24.09 -16.71 -0.22
CA TYR A 66 22.76 -17.30 -0.31
C TYR A 66 22.37 -17.54 -1.77
N ILE A 67 22.70 -16.58 -2.65
CA ILE A 67 22.46 -16.71 -4.09
C ILE A 67 23.25 -17.88 -4.68
N ASP A 68 24.51 -18.05 -4.29
CA ASP A 68 25.34 -19.17 -4.75
C ASP A 68 24.79 -20.53 -4.29
N ARG A 69 24.34 -20.63 -3.04
CA ARG A 69 23.66 -21.83 -2.53
C ARG A 69 22.36 -22.12 -3.28
N LEU A 70 21.56 -21.10 -3.53
CA LEU A 70 20.34 -21.22 -4.31
C LEU A 70 20.63 -21.70 -5.74
N ARG A 71 21.67 -21.17 -6.42
CA ARG A 71 22.10 -21.65 -7.75
C ARG A 71 22.42 -23.15 -7.73
N MET A 72 23.16 -23.64 -6.74
CA MET A 72 23.49 -25.07 -6.63
C MET A 72 22.24 -25.94 -6.45
N LEU A 73 21.25 -25.47 -5.68
CA LEU A 73 19.97 -26.17 -5.51
C LEU A 73 19.12 -26.17 -6.78
N VAL A 74 19.19 -25.10 -7.58
CA VAL A 74 18.53 -25.00 -8.89
C VAL A 74 19.21 -25.92 -9.91
N GLU A 75 20.54 -25.90 -10.01
CA GLU A 75 21.31 -26.75 -10.93
C GLU A 75 21.13 -28.24 -10.64
N SER A 76 20.95 -28.61 -9.37
CA SER A 76 20.65 -29.99 -8.95
C SER A 76 19.18 -30.38 -9.08
N GLY A 77 18.30 -29.48 -9.55
CA GLY A 77 16.87 -29.74 -9.74
C GLY A 77 16.08 -29.89 -8.43
N ARG A 78 16.63 -29.41 -7.31
CA ARG A 78 16.00 -29.47 -5.99
C ARG A 78 15.12 -28.26 -5.68
N VAL A 79 15.42 -27.12 -6.30
CA VAL A 79 14.60 -25.92 -6.21
C VAL A 79 14.22 -25.47 -7.61
N GLU A 80 12.92 -25.37 -7.88
CA GLU A 80 12.40 -24.61 -9.01
C GLU A 80 12.30 -23.13 -8.62
N ILE A 81 12.84 -22.24 -9.45
CA ILE A 81 12.59 -20.80 -9.31
C ILE A 81 11.25 -20.46 -9.96
N VAL A 82 10.35 -19.94 -9.14
CA VAL A 82 9.08 -19.36 -9.57
C VAL A 82 9.30 -17.86 -9.76
N GLY A 83 8.90 -17.33 -10.92
CA GLY A 83 9.01 -15.92 -11.25
C GLY A 83 7.79 -15.11 -10.81
N GLY A 84 7.61 -13.93 -11.39
CA GLY A 84 6.55 -13.01 -11.04
C GLY A 84 6.82 -11.64 -11.66
N PRO A 85 5.92 -10.68 -11.47
CA PRO A 85 6.24 -9.29 -11.75
C PRO A 85 7.33 -8.78 -10.78
N GLN A 86 8.30 -8.01 -11.30
CA GLN A 86 9.53 -7.62 -10.59
C GLN A 86 9.30 -7.04 -9.19
N TYR A 87 8.35 -6.13 -9.04
CA TYR A 87 8.13 -5.40 -7.80
C TYR A 87 6.82 -5.77 -7.09
N GLU A 88 6.29 -6.98 -7.31
CA GLU A 88 5.07 -7.46 -6.64
C GLU A 88 3.84 -6.52 -6.76
N PRO A 89 3.49 -5.99 -7.95
CA PRO A 89 2.24 -5.26 -8.12
C PRO A 89 1.01 -6.16 -8.07
N ILE A 90 -0.14 -5.61 -7.65
CA ILE A 90 -1.42 -6.25 -7.98
C ILE A 90 -1.65 -6.10 -9.48
N MET A 91 -1.61 -7.22 -10.19
CA MET A 91 -1.64 -7.25 -11.65
C MET A 91 -2.87 -6.54 -12.22
N THR A 92 -4.04 -6.71 -11.60
CA THR A 92 -5.31 -6.12 -12.04
C THR A 92 -5.33 -4.59 -11.94
N MET A 93 -4.47 -3.99 -11.10
CA MET A 93 -4.27 -2.55 -11.01
C MET A 93 -3.54 -2.00 -12.23
N LEU A 94 -2.69 -2.79 -12.88
CA LEU A 94 -1.79 -2.27 -13.91
C LEU A 94 -2.40 -2.31 -15.31
N PRO A 95 -1.95 -1.45 -16.24
CA PRO A 95 -2.20 -1.66 -17.66
C PRO A 95 -1.38 -2.85 -18.20
N ARG A 96 -1.87 -3.51 -19.27
CA ARG A 96 -1.24 -4.68 -19.90
C ARG A 96 0.27 -4.52 -20.16
N ARG A 97 0.70 -3.35 -20.66
CA ARG A 97 2.12 -3.07 -20.96
C ARG A 97 3.02 -3.22 -19.72
N ASP A 98 2.54 -2.76 -18.56
CA ASP A 98 3.31 -2.78 -17.32
C ASP A 98 3.30 -4.18 -16.70
N ARG A 99 2.15 -4.88 -16.76
CA ARG A 99 2.03 -6.30 -16.38
C ARG A 99 3.09 -7.16 -17.09
N ILE A 100 3.11 -7.08 -18.41
CA ILE A 100 4.04 -7.87 -19.24
C ILE A 100 5.49 -7.43 -18.98
N GLY A 101 5.74 -6.11 -18.96
CA GLY A 101 7.08 -5.58 -18.78
C GLY A 101 7.69 -5.92 -17.41
N GLN A 102 6.91 -5.86 -16.33
CA GLN A 102 7.34 -6.28 -14.98
C GLN A 102 7.74 -7.76 -14.95
N ILE A 103 6.93 -8.65 -15.52
CA ILE A 103 7.21 -10.10 -15.55
C ILE A 103 8.47 -10.39 -16.37
N GLN A 104 8.58 -9.77 -17.55
CA GLN A 104 9.73 -9.98 -18.43
C GLN A 104 11.02 -9.41 -17.84
N ALA A 105 10.97 -8.23 -17.22
CA ALA A 105 12.11 -7.61 -16.58
C ALA A 105 12.65 -8.51 -15.45
N TYR A 106 11.76 -9.06 -14.62
CA TYR A 106 12.19 -9.97 -13.55
C TYR A 106 12.71 -11.30 -14.09
N SER A 107 12.01 -11.90 -15.05
CA SER A 107 12.46 -13.13 -15.71
C SER A 107 13.86 -13.00 -16.31
N ASN A 108 14.16 -11.84 -16.92
CA ASN A 108 15.47 -11.53 -17.47
C ASN A 108 16.52 -11.34 -16.37
N TRP A 109 16.15 -10.72 -15.24
CA TRP A 109 17.03 -10.59 -14.09
C TRP A 109 17.37 -11.96 -13.49
N LEU A 110 16.37 -12.82 -13.27
CA LEU A 110 16.55 -14.19 -12.78
C LEU A 110 17.40 -15.04 -13.73
N GLN A 111 17.24 -14.91 -15.05
CA GLN A 111 18.07 -15.62 -16.01
C GLN A 111 19.54 -15.18 -15.95
N ARG A 112 19.81 -13.87 -15.77
CA ARG A 112 21.18 -13.35 -15.64
C ARG A 112 21.81 -13.73 -14.31
N THR A 113 21.03 -13.70 -13.23
CA THR A 113 21.51 -13.98 -11.89
C THR A 113 21.56 -15.48 -11.63
N LEU A 114 20.45 -16.20 -11.68
CA LEU A 114 20.38 -17.63 -11.31
C LEU A 114 20.59 -18.60 -12.46
N GLY A 115 20.77 -18.10 -13.70
CA GLY A 115 20.96 -18.98 -14.87
C GLY A 115 19.69 -19.64 -15.39
N VAL A 116 18.53 -19.35 -14.80
CA VAL A 116 17.24 -19.93 -15.16
C VAL A 116 16.21 -18.88 -15.53
N ARG A 117 15.45 -19.14 -16.60
CA ARG A 117 14.25 -18.38 -16.93
C ARG A 117 13.04 -19.10 -16.33
N PRO A 118 12.28 -18.45 -15.44
CA PRO A 118 11.14 -19.09 -14.79
C PRO A 118 10.06 -19.45 -15.82
N ARG A 119 9.46 -20.62 -15.65
CA ARG A 119 8.29 -21.08 -16.44
C ARG A 119 6.98 -20.83 -15.69
N GLY A 120 7.02 -20.86 -14.36
CA GLY A 120 5.90 -20.52 -13.49
C GLY A 120 6.03 -19.13 -12.91
N MET A 121 4.92 -18.56 -12.46
CA MET A 121 4.92 -17.36 -11.62
C MET A 121 4.07 -17.51 -10.36
N TRP A 122 4.42 -16.73 -9.34
CA TRP A 122 3.54 -16.41 -8.23
C TRP A 122 2.60 -15.29 -8.66
N MET A 123 1.31 -15.42 -8.36
CA MET A 123 0.34 -14.33 -8.56
C MET A 123 0.31 -13.47 -7.29
N PRO A 124 0.75 -12.20 -7.34
CA PRO A 124 0.76 -11.32 -6.16
C PRO A 124 -0.61 -11.26 -5.50
N GLU A 125 -0.64 -11.54 -4.20
CA GLU A 125 -1.86 -11.64 -3.39
C GLU A 125 -2.95 -12.58 -3.95
N ARG A 126 -2.58 -13.48 -4.88
CA ARG A 126 -3.48 -14.35 -5.63
C ARG A 126 -4.68 -13.59 -6.25
N VAL A 127 -4.54 -12.29 -6.50
CA VAL A 127 -5.63 -11.47 -7.09
C VAL A 127 -5.75 -11.82 -8.57
N TRP A 128 -6.87 -12.43 -8.93
CA TRP A 128 -7.11 -12.97 -10.26
C TRP A 128 -8.28 -12.27 -10.95
N GLU A 129 -8.11 -12.00 -12.24
CA GLU A 129 -9.17 -11.69 -13.20
C GLU A 129 -8.89 -12.51 -14.46
N SER A 130 -9.92 -13.05 -15.12
CA SER A 130 -9.73 -13.98 -16.25
C SER A 130 -8.84 -13.41 -17.37
N SER A 131 -8.93 -12.09 -17.61
CA SER A 131 -8.13 -11.37 -18.62
C SER A 131 -6.62 -11.38 -18.36
N LEU A 132 -6.17 -11.67 -17.12
CA LEU A 132 -4.75 -11.81 -16.81
C LEU A 132 -4.11 -13.00 -17.51
N THR A 133 -4.91 -14.01 -17.88
CA THR A 133 -4.42 -15.20 -18.59
C THR A 133 -3.61 -14.81 -19.82
N SER A 134 -4.13 -13.90 -20.65
CA SER A 134 -3.45 -13.52 -21.88
C SER A 134 -2.19 -12.68 -21.63
N ASP A 135 -2.18 -11.83 -20.61
CA ASP A 135 -1.00 -11.04 -20.21
C ASP A 135 0.13 -11.93 -19.69
N VAL A 136 -0.19 -12.87 -18.80
CA VAL A 136 0.75 -13.80 -18.18
C VAL A 136 1.39 -14.70 -19.22
N VAL A 137 0.60 -15.24 -20.15
CA VAL A 137 1.11 -16.08 -21.24
C VAL A 137 1.98 -15.28 -22.21
N ASP A 138 1.58 -14.06 -22.58
CA ASP A 138 2.37 -13.20 -23.47
C ASP A 138 3.69 -12.74 -22.82
N ALA A 139 3.77 -12.72 -21.49
CA ALA A 139 5.01 -12.50 -20.76
C ALA A 139 5.95 -13.72 -20.76
N GLY A 140 5.48 -14.89 -21.21
CA GLY A 140 6.25 -16.13 -21.34
C GLY A 140 6.07 -17.10 -20.18
N ILE A 141 5.03 -16.93 -19.35
CA ILE A 141 4.73 -17.81 -18.22
C ILE A 141 3.72 -18.89 -18.64
N GLU A 142 3.94 -20.12 -18.17
CA GLU A 142 3.17 -21.31 -18.52
C GLU A 142 2.21 -21.79 -17.43
N TYR A 143 2.48 -21.44 -16.17
CA TYR A 143 1.64 -21.80 -15.03
C TYR A 143 1.73 -20.81 -13.87
N THR A 144 0.69 -20.79 -13.04
CA THR A 144 0.63 -20.01 -11.79
C THR A 144 -0.06 -20.81 -10.69
N VAL A 145 0.07 -20.33 -9.46
CA VAL A 145 -0.70 -20.80 -8.31
C VAL A 145 -1.76 -19.76 -7.95
N LEU A 146 -2.99 -20.21 -7.69
CA LEU A 146 -4.08 -19.45 -7.07
C LEU A 146 -4.63 -20.26 -5.90
N ASP A 147 -5.51 -19.70 -5.08
CA ASP A 147 -6.14 -20.46 -4.00
C ASP A 147 -7.28 -21.36 -4.49
N ASP A 148 -7.46 -22.52 -3.86
CA ASP A 148 -8.60 -23.42 -4.02
C ASP A 148 -9.96 -22.71 -3.87
N PHE A 149 -10.00 -21.61 -3.12
CA PHE A 149 -11.15 -20.71 -3.01
C PHE A 149 -11.62 -20.18 -4.38
N HIS A 150 -10.72 -19.91 -5.33
CA HIS A 150 -11.09 -19.52 -6.71
C HIS A 150 -11.88 -20.63 -7.42
N PHE A 151 -11.48 -21.87 -7.21
CA PHE A 151 -12.06 -23.04 -7.87
C PHE A 151 -13.40 -23.40 -7.24
N ARG A 152 -13.49 -23.35 -5.91
CA ARG A 152 -14.78 -23.38 -5.19
C ARG A 152 -15.68 -22.26 -5.67
N ALA A 153 -15.11 -21.08 -5.94
CA ALA A 153 -15.85 -19.95 -6.46
C ALA A 153 -16.42 -20.16 -7.86
N ALA A 154 -15.73 -20.93 -8.69
CA ALA A 154 -16.18 -21.39 -10.00
C ALA A 154 -17.15 -22.59 -9.95
N GLY A 155 -17.40 -23.16 -8.76
CA GLY A 155 -18.34 -24.26 -8.54
C GLY A 155 -17.71 -25.66 -8.44
N LEU A 156 -16.38 -25.77 -8.37
CA LEU A 156 -15.71 -27.05 -8.15
C LEU A 156 -15.77 -27.46 -6.67
N ARG A 157 -15.78 -28.78 -6.42
CA ARG A 157 -15.74 -29.35 -5.05
C ARG A 157 -14.35 -29.90 -4.74
N ASP A 158 -14.05 -30.06 -3.47
CA ASP A 158 -12.70 -30.43 -3.00
C ASP A 158 -12.18 -31.74 -3.62
N HIS A 159 -13.03 -32.76 -3.83
CA HIS A 159 -12.62 -34.02 -4.46
C HIS A 159 -12.28 -33.91 -5.95
N GLU A 160 -12.62 -32.79 -6.59
CA GLU A 160 -12.29 -32.49 -7.99
C GLU A 160 -10.93 -31.81 -8.10
N LEU A 161 -10.42 -31.18 -7.02
CA LEU A 161 -9.16 -30.45 -6.94
C LEU A 161 -7.95 -31.40 -6.85
N THR A 162 -7.78 -32.22 -7.88
CA THR A 162 -6.82 -33.33 -7.93
C THR A 162 -5.58 -33.04 -8.77
N GLY A 163 -5.43 -31.80 -9.26
CA GLY A 163 -4.24 -31.33 -9.95
C GLY A 163 -4.40 -29.93 -10.51
N TYR A 164 -3.55 -29.56 -11.48
CA TYR A 164 -3.67 -28.27 -12.16
C TYR A 164 -4.78 -28.29 -13.22
N PHE A 165 -5.37 -27.13 -13.47
CA PHE A 165 -6.39 -26.94 -14.50
C PHE A 165 -5.88 -26.03 -15.61
N LEU A 166 -6.51 -26.10 -16.77
CA LEU A 166 -6.31 -25.16 -17.86
C LEU A 166 -7.34 -24.04 -17.78
N THR A 167 -6.90 -22.80 -17.84
CA THR A 167 -7.75 -21.63 -18.14
C THR A 167 -7.34 -21.03 -19.47
N GLU A 168 -8.25 -20.28 -20.08
CA GLU A 168 -8.06 -19.73 -21.42
C GLU A 168 -8.62 -18.31 -21.53
N ASP A 169 -7.90 -17.44 -22.24
CA ASP A 169 -8.32 -16.09 -22.61
C ASP A 169 -7.69 -15.73 -23.96
N ASP A 170 -8.46 -15.21 -24.90
CA ASP A 170 -8.01 -14.87 -26.26
C ASP A 170 -7.13 -15.96 -26.92
N GLY A 171 -7.52 -17.23 -26.78
CA GLY A 171 -6.83 -18.40 -27.33
C GLY A 171 -5.54 -18.79 -26.61
N ARG A 172 -5.15 -18.09 -25.54
CA ARG A 172 -3.94 -18.37 -24.75
C ARG A 172 -4.28 -19.26 -23.58
N LEU A 173 -3.50 -20.31 -23.39
CA LEU A 173 -3.71 -21.31 -22.34
C LEU A 173 -2.72 -21.10 -21.20
N LEU A 174 -3.25 -20.97 -19.98
CA LEU A 174 -2.47 -20.96 -18.75
C LEU A 174 -2.86 -22.15 -17.88
N LYS A 175 -1.87 -22.79 -17.25
CA LYS A 175 -2.12 -23.83 -16.24
C LYS A 175 -2.20 -23.19 -14.86
N VAL A 176 -3.20 -23.55 -14.07
CA VAL A 176 -3.43 -22.95 -12.75
C VAL A 176 -3.54 -24.05 -11.70
N PHE A 177 -2.69 -23.96 -10.68
CA PHE A 177 -2.71 -24.87 -9.54
C PHE A 177 -3.62 -24.32 -8.43
N PRO A 178 -4.54 -25.12 -7.87
CA PRO A 178 -5.27 -24.79 -6.65
C PRO A 178 -4.38 -25.02 -5.42
N GLY A 179 -3.90 -23.93 -4.81
CA GLY A 179 -3.28 -23.91 -3.50
C GLY A 179 -4.30 -24.26 -2.42
N SER A 180 -4.01 -25.29 -1.64
CA SER A 180 -4.92 -25.82 -0.63
C SER A 180 -4.93 -24.97 0.63
N GLU A 181 -6.09 -24.39 0.98
CA GLU A 181 -6.29 -23.70 2.24
C GLU A 181 -6.01 -24.65 3.41
N ARG A 182 -6.43 -25.92 3.32
CA ARG A 182 -6.15 -26.93 4.37
C ARG A 182 -4.64 -27.07 4.63
N LEU A 183 -3.82 -27.10 3.58
CA LEU A 183 -2.36 -27.17 3.73
C LEU A 183 -1.77 -25.89 4.32
N ARG A 184 -2.29 -24.70 3.96
CA ARG A 184 -1.88 -23.41 4.56
C ARG A 184 -2.08 -23.36 6.09
N TYR A 185 -3.09 -24.07 6.60
CA TYR A 185 -3.38 -24.15 8.04
C TYR A 185 -2.71 -25.33 8.74
N THR A 186 -2.29 -26.38 8.03
CA THR A 186 -1.51 -27.48 8.65
C THR A 186 -0.01 -27.22 8.64
N ILE A 187 0.51 -26.52 7.63
CA ILE A 187 1.93 -26.21 7.46
C ILE A 187 2.15 -24.73 7.81
N PRO A 188 3.01 -24.34 8.78
CA PRO A 188 3.78 -25.19 9.70
C PRO A 188 3.12 -25.41 11.08
N PHE A 189 1.82 -25.12 11.23
CA PHE A 189 1.21 -24.99 12.56
C PHE A 189 0.80 -26.32 13.23
N GLN A 190 0.38 -27.32 12.46
CA GLN A 190 -0.08 -28.62 12.97
C GLN A 190 1.02 -29.68 12.87
N PRO A 191 0.94 -30.80 13.62
CA PRO A 191 1.90 -31.89 13.48
C PRO A 191 2.01 -32.40 12.03
N ALA A 192 3.21 -32.76 11.59
CA ALA A 192 3.47 -33.22 10.21
C ALA A 192 2.57 -34.37 9.75
N SER A 193 2.12 -35.22 10.68
CA SER A 193 1.19 -36.32 10.42
C SER A 193 -0.15 -35.87 9.86
N GLU A 194 -0.64 -34.67 10.22
CA GLU A 194 -1.91 -34.13 9.71
C GLU A 194 -1.82 -33.84 8.20
N THR A 195 -0.71 -33.24 7.75
CA THR A 195 -0.45 -33.01 6.33
C THR A 195 -0.31 -34.33 5.56
N VAL A 196 0.43 -35.30 6.11
CA VAL A 196 0.60 -36.62 5.48
C VAL A 196 -0.74 -37.36 5.39
N ALA A 197 -1.55 -37.33 6.45
CA ALA A 197 -2.88 -37.94 6.46
C ALA A 197 -3.82 -37.30 5.42
N HIS A 198 -3.80 -35.98 5.30
CA HIS A 198 -4.56 -35.27 4.27
C HIS A 198 -4.13 -35.69 2.85
N CYS A 199 -2.82 -35.77 2.58
CA CYS A 199 -2.32 -36.26 1.30
C CYS A 199 -2.72 -37.73 1.04
N ARG A 200 -2.74 -38.57 2.07
CA ARG A 200 -3.11 -39.98 1.98
C ARG A 200 -4.56 -40.15 1.53
N GLN A 201 -5.47 -39.33 2.06
CA GLN A 201 -6.89 -39.34 1.69
C GLN A 201 -7.08 -39.09 0.18
N PHE A 202 -6.42 -38.07 -0.36
CA PHE A 202 -6.46 -37.80 -1.81
C PHE A 202 -5.81 -38.90 -2.64
N ALA A 203 -4.67 -39.43 -2.19
CA ALA A 203 -3.97 -40.50 -2.89
C ALA A 203 -4.79 -41.81 -2.98
N GLU A 204 -5.66 -42.07 -2.00
CA GLU A 204 -6.57 -43.23 -1.97
C GLU A 204 -7.79 -43.02 -2.86
N GLN A 205 -8.36 -41.82 -2.87
CA GLN A 205 -9.53 -41.47 -3.68
C GLN A 205 -9.17 -41.27 -5.16
N SER A 206 -8.04 -40.63 -5.42
CA SER A 206 -7.56 -40.21 -6.74
C SER A 206 -6.06 -40.49 -6.87
N PRO A 207 -5.65 -41.75 -7.15
CA PRO A 207 -4.24 -42.09 -7.34
C PRO A 207 -3.60 -41.24 -8.46
N GLY A 208 -2.49 -40.58 -8.13
CA GLY A 208 -1.80 -39.63 -9.00
C GLY A 208 -2.22 -38.17 -8.79
N ALA A 209 -3.05 -37.86 -7.79
CA ALA A 209 -3.44 -36.50 -7.47
C ALA A 209 -2.22 -35.61 -7.17
N VAL A 210 -2.29 -34.35 -7.60
CA VAL A 210 -1.31 -33.32 -7.30
C VAL A 210 -1.91 -32.32 -6.33
N LEU A 211 -1.34 -32.24 -5.13
CA LEU A 211 -1.72 -31.29 -4.09
C LEU A 211 -0.70 -30.16 -4.05
N THR A 212 -1.17 -28.92 -3.88
CA THR A 212 -0.31 -27.73 -3.88
C THR A 212 -0.43 -26.99 -2.57
N PHE A 213 0.69 -26.79 -1.88
CA PHE A 213 0.86 -25.81 -0.83
C PHE A 213 1.51 -24.57 -1.47
N GLY A 214 0.95 -23.39 -1.21
CA GLY A 214 1.51 -22.12 -1.67
C GLY A 214 1.26 -21.06 -0.60
N ASP A 215 2.32 -20.58 0.03
CA ASP A 215 2.20 -19.68 1.19
C ASP A 215 3.48 -18.91 1.49
N ASP A 216 3.36 -17.94 2.38
CA ASP A 216 4.43 -17.02 2.77
C ASP A 216 5.58 -17.77 3.45
N GLY A 217 6.81 -17.49 3.03
CA GLY A 217 8.01 -18.04 3.65
C GLY A 217 8.24 -17.46 5.05
N GLU A 218 7.76 -16.26 5.32
CA GLU A 218 7.82 -15.58 6.61
C GLU A 218 7.12 -16.37 7.73
N LYS A 219 6.14 -17.25 7.38
CA LYS A 219 5.52 -18.22 8.30
C LYS A 219 6.51 -19.19 8.93
N PHE A 220 7.63 -19.43 8.26
CA PHE A 220 8.66 -20.33 8.71
C PHE A 220 9.73 -19.60 9.53
N GLY A 221 9.39 -18.55 10.29
CA GLY A 221 10.34 -17.96 11.24
C GLY A 221 10.02 -16.55 11.71
N THR A 222 9.70 -15.66 10.79
CA THR A 222 9.53 -14.22 11.05
C THR A 222 8.29 -13.92 11.88
N TRP A 223 7.22 -14.69 11.69
CA TRP A 223 5.98 -14.50 12.44
C TRP A 223 6.17 -14.83 13.93
N PRO A 224 5.39 -14.19 14.83
CA PRO A 224 5.53 -14.40 16.27
C PRO A 224 5.56 -15.87 16.67
N ASP A 225 6.54 -16.25 17.50
CA ASP A 225 6.78 -17.61 18.02
C ASP A 225 7.12 -18.69 16.97
N THR A 226 7.06 -18.38 15.67
CA THR A 226 7.28 -19.37 14.62
C THR A 226 8.72 -19.82 14.51
N LYS A 227 9.72 -18.93 14.70
CA LYS A 227 11.14 -19.34 14.74
C LYS A 227 11.41 -20.46 15.75
N VAL A 228 10.90 -20.31 16.97
CA VAL A 228 11.04 -21.29 18.04
C VAL A 228 10.33 -22.59 17.68
N HIS A 229 9.11 -22.51 17.15
CA HIS A 229 8.34 -23.69 16.74
C HIS A 229 8.98 -24.45 15.57
N VAL A 230 9.38 -23.73 14.53
CA VAL A 230 9.85 -24.27 13.26
C VAL A 230 11.26 -24.86 13.39
N TYR A 231 12.15 -24.16 14.10
CA TYR A 231 13.57 -24.52 14.20
C TYR A 231 13.97 -25.10 15.55
N ASP A 232 13.70 -24.39 16.67
CA ASP A 232 14.17 -24.84 18.00
C ASP A 232 13.45 -26.12 18.46
N LYS A 233 12.13 -26.19 18.23
CA LYS A 233 11.31 -27.38 18.46
C LYS A 233 11.36 -28.38 17.29
N GLY A 234 12.07 -28.04 16.21
CA GLY A 234 12.38 -28.93 15.10
C GLY A 234 11.19 -29.36 14.24
N TRP A 235 10.13 -28.54 14.14
CA TRP A 235 8.96 -28.87 13.32
C TRP A 235 9.33 -29.09 11.85
N LEU A 236 10.13 -28.20 11.24
CA LEU A 236 10.47 -28.29 9.80
C LEU A 236 11.27 -29.56 9.50
N ARG A 237 12.23 -29.89 10.36
CA ARG A 237 13.01 -31.14 10.26
C ARG A 237 12.10 -32.36 10.38
N SER A 238 11.15 -32.35 11.30
CA SER A 238 10.17 -33.43 11.48
C SER A 238 9.28 -33.58 10.26
N PHE A 239 8.85 -32.46 9.67
CA PHE A 239 8.05 -32.44 8.44
C PHE A 239 8.81 -33.03 7.24
N PHE A 240 10.03 -32.57 6.98
CA PHE A 240 10.86 -33.12 5.89
C PHE A 240 11.24 -34.59 6.10
N THR A 241 11.43 -35.01 7.35
CA THR A 241 11.62 -36.42 7.70
C THR A 241 10.39 -37.24 7.34
N ALA A 242 9.20 -36.80 7.75
CA ALA A 242 7.94 -37.48 7.44
C ALA A 242 7.69 -37.59 5.92
N LEU A 243 7.97 -36.53 5.15
CA LEU A 243 7.89 -36.58 3.68
C LEU A 243 8.86 -37.60 3.09
N SER A 244 10.11 -37.63 3.59
CA SER A 244 11.15 -38.56 3.15
C SER A 244 10.82 -40.02 3.49
N GLU A 245 10.21 -40.28 4.65
CA GLU A 245 9.78 -41.63 5.06
C GLU A 245 8.60 -42.15 4.24
N ASN A 246 7.77 -41.26 3.68
CA ASN A 246 6.59 -41.61 2.87
C ASN A 246 6.85 -41.52 1.35
N THR A 247 8.11 -41.47 0.92
CA THR A 247 8.45 -41.28 -0.51
C THR A 247 7.98 -42.42 -1.41
N ASP A 248 7.62 -43.59 -0.86
CA ASP A 248 7.09 -44.72 -1.63
C ASP A 248 5.73 -44.43 -2.28
N TRP A 249 4.90 -43.58 -1.65
CA TRP A 249 3.59 -43.19 -2.18
C TRP A 249 3.37 -41.68 -2.30
N LEU A 250 4.08 -40.84 -1.52
CA LEU A 250 3.97 -39.38 -1.56
C LEU A 250 5.25 -38.78 -2.17
N LYS A 251 5.14 -38.18 -3.35
CA LYS A 251 6.28 -37.59 -4.07
C LYS A 251 6.27 -36.08 -3.90
N THR A 252 7.29 -35.50 -3.29
CA THR A 252 7.50 -34.05 -3.35
C THR A 252 8.10 -33.68 -4.69
N VAL A 253 7.43 -32.81 -5.43
CA VAL A 253 7.86 -32.38 -6.78
C VAL A 253 7.73 -30.87 -6.91
N SER A 254 8.47 -30.31 -7.86
CA SER A 254 8.28 -28.93 -8.29
C SER A 254 6.97 -28.76 -9.08
N LEU A 255 6.49 -27.54 -9.27
CA LEU A 255 5.33 -27.26 -10.14
C LEU A 255 5.64 -27.67 -11.59
N ALA A 256 6.86 -27.36 -12.05
CA ALA A 256 7.34 -27.74 -13.38
C ALA A 256 7.28 -29.25 -13.61
N ASP A 257 7.74 -30.02 -12.60
CA ASP A 257 7.73 -31.48 -12.64
C ASP A 257 6.31 -32.03 -12.59
N ALA A 258 5.42 -31.46 -11.78
CA ALA A 258 4.01 -31.84 -11.77
C ALA A 258 3.36 -31.63 -13.15
N VAL A 259 3.61 -30.49 -13.82
CA VAL A 259 3.15 -30.23 -15.19
C VAL A 259 3.71 -31.24 -16.19
N ALA A 260 4.97 -31.66 -16.04
CA ALA A 260 5.61 -32.60 -16.95
C ALA A 260 5.15 -34.05 -16.75
N GLN A 261 4.78 -34.43 -15.52
CA GLN A 261 4.50 -35.82 -15.13
C GLN A 261 3.02 -36.16 -15.09
N THR A 262 2.13 -35.16 -15.04
CA THR A 262 0.69 -35.37 -14.88
C THR A 262 -0.14 -34.62 -15.93
N PRO A 263 -1.27 -35.20 -16.38
CA PRO A 263 -2.23 -34.47 -17.21
C PRO A 263 -3.00 -33.44 -16.36
N SER A 264 -3.54 -32.40 -17.01
CA SER A 264 -4.44 -31.46 -16.34
C SER A 264 -5.69 -32.18 -15.81
N ALA A 265 -6.18 -31.76 -14.64
CA ALA A 265 -7.43 -32.22 -14.06
C ALA A 265 -8.67 -31.80 -14.91
N GLY A 266 -8.53 -30.76 -15.73
CA GLY A 266 -9.57 -30.31 -16.66
C GLY A 266 -9.36 -28.89 -17.14
N LYS A 267 -10.41 -28.33 -17.76
CA LYS A 267 -10.50 -26.90 -18.10
C LYS A 267 -11.44 -26.20 -17.13
N VAL A 268 -11.09 -25.00 -16.68
CA VAL A 268 -11.89 -24.18 -15.76
C VAL A 268 -11.82 -22.71 -16.18
N TYR A 269 -12.84 -21.94 -15.82
CA TYR A 269 -12.83 -20.48 -15.87
C TYR A 269 -13.07 -19.96 -14.46
N LEU A 270 -12.15 -19.13 -13.97
CA LEU A 270 -12.16 -18.66 -12.59
C LEU A 270 -12.71 -17.22 -12.52
N PRO A 271 -13.59 -16.92 -11.55
CA PRO A 271 -14.12 -15.57 -11.38
C PRO A 271 -13.05 -14.63 -10.83
N ASP A 272 -13.36 -13.34 -10.82
CA ASP A 272 -12.55 -12.32 -10.18
C ASP A 272 -12.51 -12.60 -8.67
N CYS A 273 -11.32 -12.89 -8.13
CA CYS A 273 -11.20 -13.40 -6.76
C CYS A 273 -9.76 -13.25 -6.22
N SER A 274 -9.58 -13.72 -4.99
CA SER A 274 -8.29 -13.90 -4.30
C SER A 274 -8.44 -15.05 -3.29
N TYR A 275 -7.50 -15.21 -2.36
CA TYR A 275 -7.73 -16.03 -1.17
C TYR A 275 -8.90 -15.47 -0.35
N ARG A 276 -9.55 -16.33 0.43
CA ARG A 276 -10.81 -16.01 1.12
C ARG A 276 -10.68 -14.74 1.98
N GLU A 277 -9.61 -14.64 2.75
CA GLU A 277 -9.35 -13.56 3.70
C GLU A 277 -9.30 -12.18 3.00
N MET A 278 -8.68 -12.11 1.81
CA MET A 278 -8.67 -10.89 0.97
C MET A 278 -10.07 -10.43 0.58
N THR A 279 -10.97 -11.37 0.27
CA THR A 279 -12.34 -11.02 -0.12
C THR A 279 -13.10 -10.37 1.02
N GLU A 280 -12.80 -10.73 2.26
CA GLU A 280 -13.39 -10.13 3.45
C GLU A 280 -12.81 -8.72 3.68
N TRP A 281 -11.49 -8.56 3.63
CA TRP A 281 -10.83 -7.27 3.86
C TRP A 281 -11.18 -6.19 2.83
N ALA A 282 -11.44 -6.60 1.58
CA ALA A 282 -11.82 -5.72 0.49
C ALA A 282 -13.26 -5.15 0.61
N LEU A 283 -14.07 -5.65 1.54
CA LEU A 283 -15.40 -5.08 1.80
C LEU A 283 -15.28 -3.73 2.56
N PRO A 284 -16.24 -2.81 2.35
CA PRO A 284 -16.46 -1.70 3.28
C PRO A 284 -16.75 -2.21 4.68
N VAL A 285 -16.38 -1.44 5.70
CA VAL A 285 -16.36 -1.90 7.11
C VAL A 285 -17.73 -2.36 7.60
N GLU A 286 -18.81 -1.65 7.27
CA GLU A 286 -20.17 -2.08 7.65
C GLU A 286 -20.60 -3.39 6.96
N SER A 287 -20.09 -3.64 5.76
CA SER A 287 -20.31 -4.91 5.05
C SER A 287 -19.47 -6.04 5.64
N GLN A 288 -18.24 -5.77 6.10
CA GLN A 288 -17.43 -6.76 6.84
C GLN A 288 -18.15 -7.21 8.12
N LYS A 289 -18.64 -6.25 8.90
CA LYS A 289 -19.42 -6.53 10.11
C LYS A 289 -20.62 -7.43 9.82
N SER A 290 -21.39 -7.09 8.79
CA SER A 290 -22.56 -7.87 8.38
C SER A 290 -22.18 -9.28 7.90
N PHE A 291 -21.08 -9.40 7.16
CA PHE A 291 -20.55 -10.68 6.68
C PHE A 291 -20.14 -11.58 7.85
N ASP A 292 -19.41 -11.04 8.82
CA ASP A 292 -18.98 -11.76 10.03
C ASP A 292 -20.20 -12.19 10.84
N ASP A 293 -21.12 -11.28 11.15
CA ASP A 293 -22.29 -11.54 11.97
C ASP A 293 -23.17 -12.66 11.35
N VAL A 294 -23.36 -12.64 10.02
CA VAL A 294 -24.09 -13.68 9.28
C VAL A 294 -23.34 -15.01 9.32
N THR A 295 -22.04 -15.00 9.05
CA THR A 295 -21.20 -16.21 9.03
C THR A 295 -21.22 -16.92 10.38
N HIS A 296 -21.03 -16.18 11.48
CA HIS A 296 -21.10 -16.73 12.83
C HIS A 296 -22.51 -17.26 13.16
N SER A 297 -23.56 -16.55 12.76
CA SER A 297 -24.94 -17.00 13.03
C SER A 297 -25.33 -18.30 12.31
N MET A 298 -24.62 -18.64 11.24
CA MET A 298 -24.93 -19.79 10.38
C MET A 298 -23.96 -20.96 10.53
N GLU A 299 -22.87 -20.83 11.31
CA GLU A 299 -21.81 -21.84 11.35
C GLU A 299 -22.29 -23.24 11.76
N ASP A 300 -23.26 -23.29 12.68
CA ASP A 300 -23.89 -24.51 13.18
C ASP A 300 -25.11 -24.97 12.34
N HIS A 301 -25.47 -24.23 11.29
CA HIS A 301 -26.62 -24.57 10.47
C HIS A 301 -26.35 -25.87 9.68
N PRO A 302 -27.30 -26.84 9.61
CA PRO A 302 -27.06 -28.13 8.96
C PRO A 302 -26.64 -28.07 7.48
N GLN A 303 -27.00 -26.98 6.79
CA GLN A 303 -26.66 -26.74 5.38
C GLN A 303 -25.44 -25.84 5.19
N TRP A 304 -24.78 -25.41 6.26
CA TRP A 304 -23.67 -24.45 6.18
C TRP A 304 -22.53 -24.95 5.28
N ALA A 305 -22.19 -26.24 5.38
CA ALA A 305 -21.16 -26.84 4.54
C ALA A 305 -21.46 -26.71 3.03
N ASP A 306 -22.74 -26.78 2.64
CA ASP A 306 -23.17 -26.62 1.25
C ASP A 306 -23.28 -25.15 0.85
N LEU A 307 -23.59 -24.25 1.78
CA LEU A 307 -23.78 -22.81 1.53
C LEU A 307 -22.48 -22.02 1.53
N LYS A 308 -21.56 -22.34 2.45
CA LYS A 308 -20.27 -21.65 2.64
C LYS A 308 -19.49 -21.46 1.33
N PRO A 309 -19.40 -22.46 0.42
CA PRO A 309 -18.70 -22.28 -0.85
C PRO A 309 -19.34 -21.26 -1.79
N PHE A 310 -20.58 -20.81 -1.57
CA PHE A 310 -21.26 -19.81 -2.39
C PHE A 310 -21.28 -18.41 -1.76
N ILE A 311 -20.81 -18.27 -0.52
CA ILE A 311 -20.69 -16.98 0.16
C ILE A 311 -19.43 -16.29 -0.36
N ARG A 312 -19.57 -15.01 -0.72
CA ARG A 312 -18.52 -14.18 -1.31
C ARG A 312 -18.41 -12.87 -0.57
N GLY A 313 -17.19 -12.41 -0.38
CA GLY A 313 -16.90 -11.04 0.01
C GLY A 313 -16.78 -10.11 -1.19
N GLY A 314 -15.97 -9.06 -1.03
CA GLY A 314 -15.54 -8.18 -2.10
C GLY A 314 -14.37 -8.74 -2.90
N TYR A 315 -13.76 -7.88 -3.70
CA TYR A 315 -12.57 -8.19 -4.50
C TYR A 315 -11.63 -6.98 -4.48
N TRP A 316 -10.35 -7.21 -4.78
CA TRP A 316 -9.27 -6.27 -4.43
C TRP A 316 -9.49 -4.82 -4.93
N ARG A 317 -10.09 -4.61 -6.11
CA ARG A 317 -10.30 -3.25 -6.66
C ARG A 317 -11.11 -2.35 -5.72
N ASN A 318 -11.94 -2.91 -4.85
CA ASN A 318 -12.73 -2.16 -3.88
C ASN A 318 -11.88 -1.40 -2.87
N PHE A 319 -10.59 -1.74 -2.69
CA PHE A 319 -9.68 -0.93 -1.86
C PHE A 319 -9.53 0.51 -2.36
N LYS A 320 -9.67 0.74 -3.66
CA LYS A 320 -9.67 2.10 -4.24
C LYS A 320 -10.88 2.93 -3.81
N SER A 321 -12.01 2.30 -3.52
CA SER A 321 -13.19 2.98 -2.97
C SER A 321 -13.26 2.93 -1.45
N LYS A 322 -12.57 1.98 -0.81
CA LYS A 322 -12.48 1.86 0.65
C LYS A 322 -11.53 2.92 1.22
N TYR A 323 -10.44 3.19 0.50
CA TYR A 323 -9.43 4.18 0.85
C TYR A 323 -9.23 5.14 -0.33
N ASP A 324 -9.68 6.38 -0.17
CA ASP A 324 -9.49 7.41 -1.20
C ASP A 324 -8.00 7.61 -1.52
N GLU A 325 -7.14 7.49 -0.52
CA GLU A 325 -5.69 7.63 -0.65
C GLU A 325 -5.06 6.51 -1.49
N THR A 326 -5.67 5.30 -1.50
CA THR A 326 -5.31 4.25 -2.47
C THR A 326 -5.61 4.72 -3.89
N ASN A 327 -6.79 5.31 -4.12
CA ASN A 327 -7.19 5.77 -5.45
C ASN A 327 -6.32 6.94 -5.93
N GLU A 328 -5.95 7.87 -5.05
CA GLU A 328 -5.01 8.96 -5.34
C GLU A 328 -3.66 8.40 -5.81
N MET A 329 -3.07 7.47 -5.05
CA MET A 329 -1.79 6.86 -5.40
C MET A 329 -1.88 6.03 -6.70
N TYR A 330 -3.02 5.36 -6.92
CA TYR A 330 -3.32 4.64 -8.16
C TYR A 330 -3.42 5.59 -9.37
N ALA A 331 -4.16 6.68 -9.22
CA ALA A 331 -4.33 7.72 -10.22
C ALA A 331 -3.00 8.35 -10.61
N ARG A 332 -2.17 8.67 -9.61
CA ARG A 332 -0.81 9.17 -9.83
C ARG A 332 0.04 8.19 -10.62
N MET A 333 0.02 6.90 -10.25
CA MET A 333 0.72 5.83 -10.96
C MET A 333 0.23 5.70 -12.41
N MET A 334 -1.08 5.74 -12.66
CA MET A 334 -1.66 5.68 -14.00
C MET A 334 -1.27 6.87 -14.87
N SER A 335 -1.18 8.07 -14.29
CA SER A 335 -0.70 9.27 -14.96
C SER A 335 0.74 9.12 -15.42
N VAL A 336 1.64 8.69 -14.51
CA VAL A 336 3.06 8.43 -14.84
C VAL A 336 3.20 7.32 -15.89
N SER A 337 2.49 6.20 -15.73
CA SER A 337 2.51 5.10 -16.70
C SER A 337 2.05 5.54 -18.09
N SER A 338 1.04 6.40 -18.16
CA SER A 338 0.52 6.92 -19.44
C SER A 338 1.48 7.91 -20.09
N ARG A 339 2.15 8.76 -19.29
CA ARG A 339 3.21 9.66 -19.78
C ARG A 339 4.43 8.89 -20.27
N LEU A 340 4.87 7.86 -19.54
CA LEU A 340 5.97 7.00 -19.98
C LEU A 340 5.65 6.32 -21.31
N ALA A 341 4.46 5.74 -21.46
CA ALA A 341 4.05 5.11 -22.73
C ALA A 341 4.09 6.09 -23.92
N LYS A 342 3.77 7.36 -23.71
CA LYS A 342 3.92 8.40 -24.74
C LYS A 342 5.40 8.69 -25.00
N ALA A 343 6.20 8.89 -23.96
CA ALA A 343 7.63 9.18 -24.07
C ALA A 343 8.39 8.07 -24.80
N GLU A 344 8.05 6.80 -24.58
CA GLU A 344 8.65 5.64 -25.27
C GLU A 344 8.49 5.70 -26.80
N THR A 345 7.44 6.38 -27.31
CA THR A 345 7.23 6.51 -28.76
C THR A 345 8.09 7.59 -29.42
N THR A 346 8.63 8.53 -28.63
CA THR A 346 9.33 9.73 -29.12
C THR A 346 10.77 9.86 -28.63
N ALA A 347 11.10 9.26 -27.49
CA ALA A 347 12.39 9.43 -26.83
C ALA A 347 13.51 8.65 -27.54
N THR A 348 14.67 9.29 -27.67
CA THR A 348 15.86 8.69 -28.28
C THR A 348 16.79 8.01 -27.27
N ASP A 349 16.75 8.43 -25.99
CA ASP A 349 17.58 7.85 -24.94
C ASP A 349 16.87 6.69 -24.23
N GLN A 350 17.23 5.46 -24.63
CA GLN A 350 16.67 4.25 -24.04
C GLN A 350 17.15 3.98 -22.61
N GLY A 351 18.29 4.56 -22.20
CA GLY A 351 18.80 4.44 -20.84
C GLY A 351 17.95 5.21 -19.85
N VAL A 352 17.62 6.47 -20.18
CA VAL A 352 16.71 7.31 -19.39
C VAL A 352 15.33 6.67 -19.30
N ILE A 353 14.78 6.19 -20.41
CA ILE A 353 13.49 5.50 -20.43
C ILE A 353 13.50 4.25 -19.53
N ALA A 354 14.59 3.48 -19.52
CA ALA A 354 14.71 2.32 -18.64
C ALA A 354 14.70 2.71 -17.15
N GLN A 355 15.34 3.82 -16.78
CA GLN A 355 15.32 4.33 -15.40
C GLN A 355 13.92 4.79 -15.00
N ILE A 356 13.22 5.55 -15.86
CA ILE A 356 11.84 5.99 -15.61
C ILE A 356 10.92 4.77 -15.43
N ARG A 357 11.10 3.74 -16.26
CA ARG A 357 10.33 2.50 -16.17
C ARG A 357 10.59 1.76 -14.86
N ASP A 358 11.84 1.66 -14.41
CA ASP A 358 12.17 1.01 -13.13
C ASP A 358 11.53 1.76 -11.95
N ASP A 359 11.62 3.09 -11.93
CA ASP A 359 10.95 3.92 -10.92
C ASP A 359 9.42 3.74 -10.96
N LEU A 360 8.79 3.77 -12.15
CA LEU A 360 7.36 3.46 -12.28
C LEU A 360 7.04 2.08 -11.69
N TYR A 361 7.81 1.05 -12.01
CA TYR A 361 7.54 -0.31 -11.54
C TYR A 361 7.73 -0.46 -10.04
N ARG A 362 8.70 0.24 -9.43
CA ARG A 362 8.84 0.32 -7.97
C ARG A 362 7.64 1.02 -7.33
N GLY A 363 7.18 2.09 -7.96
CA GLY A 363 5.94 2.79 -7.60
C GLY A 363 4.66 1.98 -7.81
N GLN A 364 4.74 0.74 -8.30
CA GLN A 364 3.60 -0.17 -8.45
C GLN A 364 3.57 -1.29 -7.39
N CYS A 365 4.56 -1.36 -6.49
CA CYS A 365 4.62 -2.37 -5.43
C CYS A 365 3.35 -2.34 -4.56
N ASN A 366 2.72 -3.50 -4.35
CA ASN A 366 1.32 -3.56 -3.92
C ASN A 366 1.06 -3.09 -2.48
N CYS A 367 1.99 -3.31 -1.55
CA CYS A 367 1.67 -3.30 -0.12
C CYS A 367 0.97 -2.03 0.41
N PRO A 368 1.36 -0.81 0.03
CA PRO A 368 0.69 0.40 0.51
C PRO A 368 -0.63 0.72 -0.22
N TYR A 369 -1.07 -0.07 -1.20
CA TYR A 369 -2.34 0.15 -1.91
C TYR A 369 -3.57 -0.46 -1.21
N TRP A 370 -3.39 -1.25 -0.16
CA TRP A 370 -4.50 -1.93 0.51
C TRP A 370 -4.15 -2.26 1.96
N HIS A 371 -5.11 -2.81 2.70
CA HIS A 371 -4.92 -3.24 4.08
C HIS A 371 -5.69 -4.53 4.39
N GLY A 372 -5.03 -5.44 5.08
CA GLY A 372 -5.58 -6.70 5.57
C GLY A 372 -5.17 -6.93 7.02
N ALA A 373 -4.39 -7.98 7.28
CA ALA A 373 -3.81 -8.23 8.61
C ALA A 373 -2.49 -7.49 8.87
N PHE A 374 -1.84 -7.00 7.80
CA PHE A 374 -0.55 -6.33 7.83
C PHE A 374 -0.73 -4.83 7.59
N GLY A 375 0.15 -4.00 8.15
CA GLY A 375 0.01 -2.55 8.16
C GLY A 375 -0.38 -1.93 6.81
N GLY A 376 0.22 -2.38 5.70
CA GLY A 376 -0.23 -2.03 4.34
C GLY A 376 -0.28 -0.51 4.12
N ILE A 377 -1.41 0.00 3.61
CA ILE A 377 -1.62 1.44 3.42
C ILE A 377 -1.44 2.23 4.72
N TYR A 378 -1.63 1.65 5.91
CA TYR A 378 -1.45 2.38 7.17
C TYR A 378 0.01 2.69 7.51
N LEU A 379 0.99 2.12 6.81
CA LEU A 379 2.41 2.36 7.06
C LEU A 379 2.94 3.54 6.22
N PRO A 380 3.28 4.70 6.83
CA PRO A 380 3.68 5.89 6.07
C PRO A 380 4.94 5.68 5.24
N HIS A 381 5.92 4.92 5.76
CA HIS A 381 7.17 4.66 5.05
C HIS A 381 6.96 3.90 3.73
N LEU A 382 5.97 3.01 3.66
CA LEU A 382 5.61 2.30 2.42
C LEU A 382 4.93 3.25 1.43
N ARG A 383 3.96 4.08 1.88
CA ARG A 383 3.31 5.08 1.02
C ARG A 383 4.33 6.09 0.47
N ASN A 384 5.19 6.61 1.33
CA ASN A 384 6.22 7.58 0.96
C ASN A 384 7.19 7.00 -0.07
N ALA A 385 7.59 5.73 0.07
CA ALA A 385 8.47 5.09 -0.91
C ALA A 385 7.83 4.95 -2.30
N ILE A 386 6.51 4.68 -2.37
CA ILE A 386 5.79 4.66 -3.65
C ILE A 386 5.77 6.06 -4.27
N TYR A 387 5.34 7.08 -3.52
CA TYR A 387 5.35 8.45 -4.01
C TYR A 387 6.74 8.89 -4.43
N GLN A 388 7.79 8.53 -3.69
CA GLN A 388 9.17 8.84 -4.05
C GLN A 388 9.53 8.34 -5.45
N HIS A 389 9.23 7.08 -5.75
CA HIS A 389 9.50 6.51 -7.07
C HIS A 389 8.59 7.10 -8.16
N LEU A 390 7.31 7.36 -7.87
CA LEU A 390 6.41 8.01 -8.83
C LEU A 390 6.85 9.44 -9.15
N ILE A 391 7.28 10.22 -8.15
CA ILE A 391 7.81 11.58 -8.32
C ILE A 391 9.15 11.54 -9.06
N ALA A 392 10.02 10.57 -8.76
CA ALA A 392 11.29 10.39 -9.48
C ALA A 392 11.08 10.11 -10.98
N ALA A 393 10.10 9.26 -11.32
CA ALA A 393 9.69 9.02 -12.70
C ALA A 393 9.08 10.28 -13.34
N ASP A 394 8.20 10.98 -12.61
CA ASP A 394 7.53 12.20 -13.05
C ASP A 394 8.51 13.37 -13.32
N ASN A 395 9.54 13.53 -12.48
CA ASN A 395 10.61 14.52 -12.65
C ASN A 395 11.35 14.28 -13.97
N ARG A 396 11.82 13.06 -14.21
CA ARG A 396 12.55 12.70 -15.44
C ARG A 396 11.68 12.81 -16.68
N LEU A 397 10.40 12.45 -16.60
CA LEU A 397 9.45 12.68 -17.71
C LEU A 397 9.28 14.17 -18.01
N SER A 398 9.22 15.00 -16.97
CA SER A 398 9.09 16.45 -17.10
C SER A 398 10.33 17.08 -17.74
N GLU A 399 11.53 16.60 -17.38
CA GLU A 399 12.79 16.98 -18.04
C GLU A 399 12.79 16.60 -19.54
N LEU A 400 12.34 15.38 -19.89
CA LEU A 400 12.21 14.95 -21.28
C LEU A 400 11.19 15.78 -22.08
N GLU A 401 10.16 16.28 -21.41
CA GLU A 401 9.16 17.19 -21.97
C GLU A 401 9.65 18.65 -22.03
N GLY A 402 10.88 18.93 -21.58
CA GLY A 402 11.54 20.24 -21.67
C GLY A 402 11.22 21.20 -20.53
N GLN A 403 10.67 20.72 -19.41
CA GLN A 403 10.46 21.53 -18.22
C GLN A 403 11.81 21.95 -17.60
N ASN A 404 11.87 23.21 -17.15
CA ASN A 404 13.03 23.82 -16.49
C ASN A 404 12.57 24.88 -15.46
N ASP A 405 13.51 25.60 -14.87
CA ASP A 405 13.29 26.64 -13.85
C ASP A 405 12.43 27.83 -14.32
N GLN A 406 12.31 28.04 -15.63
CA GLN A 406 11.46 29.08 -16.22
C GLN A 406 10.07 28.56 -16.60
N THR A 407 9.78 27.29 -16.37
CA THR A 407 8.49 26.67 -16.75
C THR A 407 7.54 26.56 -15.57
N VAL A 408 6.28 26.86 -15.83
CA VAL A 408 5.16 26.60 -14.92
C VAL A 408 3.92 26.25 -15.75
N ALA A 409 3.18 25.25 -15.30
CA ALA A 409 2.05 24.69 -16.03
C ALA A 409 0.82 24.54 -15.12
N ALA A 410 -0.35 24.68 -15.75
CA ALA A 410 -1.63 24.34 -15.13
C ALA A 410 -2.48 23.54 -16.11
N THR A 411 -2.90 22.35 -15.72
CA THR A 411 -3.73 21.44 -16.52
C THR A 411 -4.98 21.07 -15.72
N ALA A 412 -6.03 20.67 -16.41
CA ALA A 412 -7.24 20.12 -15.80
C ALA A 412 -7.68 18.91 -16.60
N ASP A 413 -7.99 17.83 -15.89
CA ASP A 413 -8.49 16.58 -16.43
C ASP A 413 -9.17 15.79 -15.30
N ASP A 414 -9.87 14.72 -15.64
CA ASP A 414 -10.31 13.72 -14.67
C ASP A 414 -9.10 12.83 -14.35
N TYR A 415 -8.33 13.25 -13.35
CA TYR A 415 -7.07 12.59 -13.01
C TYR A 415 -7.29 11.41 -12.08
N ASN A 416 -8.32 11.47 -11.23
CA ASN A 416 -8.61 10.46 -10.22
C ASN A 416 -9.66 9.40 -10.65
N PHE A 417 -10.27 9.56 -11.83
CA PHE A 417 -11.29 8.69 -12.42
C PHE A 417 -12.65 8.71 -11.71
N ASP A 418 -13.03 9.83 -11.10
CA ASP A 418 -14.34 10.02 -10.44
C ASP A 418 -15.36 10.77 -11.33
N GLY A 419 -14.95 11.22 -12.52
CA GLY A 419 -15.79 11.95 -13.46
C GLY A 419 -15.87 13.46 -13.21
N LEU A 420 -15.16 13.98 -12.22
CA LEU A 420 -14.95 15.40 -11.96
C LEU A 420 -13.55 15.81 -12.43
N GLN A 421 -13.33 17.10 -12.64
CA GLN A 421 -12.02 17.60 -13.08
C GLN A 421 -11.18 18.03 -11.87
N GLU A 422 -10.00 17.43 -11.75
CA GLU A 422 -8.90 17.94 -10.93
C GLU A 422 -8.09 19.00 -11.68
N VAL A 423 -7.30 19.76 -10.94
CA VAL A 423 -6.34 20.72 -11.44
C VAL A 423 -4.96 20.36 -10.95
N GLN A 424 -4.00 20.26 -11.87
CA GLN A 424 -2.58 20.14 -11.53
C GLN A 424 -1.90 21.49 -11.78
N LEU A 425 -1.20 22.03 -10.78
CA LEU A 425 -0.26 23.14 -10.90
C LEU A 425 1.15 22.61 -10.70
N SER A 426 2.07 22.85 -11.64
CA SER A 426 3.43 22.34 -11.51
C SER A 426 4.49 23.27 -12.07
N ASN A 427 5.64 23.30 -11.41
CA ASN A 427 6.90 23.85 -11.89
C ASN A 427 8.04 22.84 -11.58
N ASN A 428 9.29 23.29 -11.66
CA ASN A 428 10.47 22.46 -11.36
C ASN A 428 10.70 22.17 -9.86
N GLN A 429 10.02 22.85 -8.94
CA GLN A 429 10.16 22.67 -7.49
C GLN A 429 8.99 21.90 -6.89
N LEU A 430 7.76 22.22 -7.30
CA LEU A 430 6.51 21.74 -6.73
C LEU A 430 5.56 21.16 -7.78
N CYS A 431 4.74 20.21 -7.36
CA CYS A 431 3.54 19.78 -8.09
C CYS A 431 2.37 19.67 -7.12
N ALA A 432 1.36 20.53 -7.29
CA ALA A 432 0.15 20.54 -6.47
C ALA A 432 -1.04 20.01 -7.28
N TRP A 433 -1.80 19.10 -6.68
CA TRP A 433 -3.05 18.59 -7.24
C TRP A 433 -4.23 19.00 -6.39
N ILE A 434 -5.23 19.57 -7.04
CA ILE A 434 -6.36 20.22 -6.41
C ILE A 434 -7.64 19.59 -6.97
N ALA A 435 -8.60 19.31 -6.09
CA ALA A 435 -9.89 18.73 -6.43
C ALA A 435 -11.03 19.74 -6.21
N PRO A 436 -11.33 20.62 -7.18
CA PRO A 436 -12.46 21.54 -7.09
C PRO A 436 -13.81 20.86 -6.93
N GLY A 437 -13.96 19.62 -7.41
CA GLY A 437 -15.15 18.80 -7.22
C GLY A 437 -15.44 18.46 -5.75
N HIS A 438 -14.40 18.47 -4.90
CA HIS A 438 -14.46 18.07 -3.50
C HIS A 438 -13.88 19.16 -2.58
N GLY A 439 -14.62 20.24 -2.35
CA GLY A 439 -14.20 21.32 -1.45
C GLY A 439 -13.07 22.22 -1.95
N GLY A 440 -12.57 22.00 -3.19
CA GLY A 440 -11.39 22.71 -3.67
C GLY A 440 -10.15 22.45 -2.82
N ARG A 441 -10.06 21.24 -2.24
CA ARG A 441 -8.91 20.81 -1.43
C ARG A 441 -7.72 20.50 -2.32
N MET A 442 -6.53 20.74 -1.80
CA MET A 442 -5.28 20.22 -2.35
C MET A 442 -5.06 18.84 -1.74
N TYR A 443 -5.01 17.80 -2.57
CA TYR A 443 -4.94 16.41 -2.11
C TYR A 443 -3.55 15.76 -2.28
N GLU A 444 -2.69 16.34 -3.13
CA GLU A 444 -1.29 15.94 -3.34
C GLU A 444 -0.41 17.19 -3.49
N LEU A 445 0.77 17.18 -2.85
CA LEU A 445 1.78 18.24 -2.94
C LEU A 445 3.16 17.60 -2.96
N ASP A 446 3.72 17.48 -4.16
CA ASP A 446 5.06 16.94 -4.35
C ASP A 446 6.12 18.03 -4.19
N VAL A 447 7.15 17.73 -3.40
CA VAL A 447 8.41 18.46 -3.35
C VAL A 447 9.41 17.71 -4.22
N ARG A 448 9.67 18.24 -5.43
CA ARG A 448 10.38 17.50 -6.48
C ARG A 448 11.84 17.20 -6.11
N GLU A 449 12.51 18.08 -5.39
CA GLU A 449 13.93 17.94 -5.03
C GLU A 449 14.21 16.71 -4.15
N ILE A 450 13.36 16.50 -3.13
CA ILE A 450 13.47 15.37 -2.21
C ILE A 450 12.53 14.21 -2.57
N GLN A 451 11.77 14.35 -3.66
CA GLN A 451 10.82 13.34 -4.15
C GLN A 451 9.81 12.94 -3.07
N HIS A 452 9.24 13.91 -2.37
CA HIS A 452 8.35 13.65 -1.23
C HIS A 452 6.97 14.25 -1.46
N ASN A 453 5.92 13.48 -1.22
CA ASN A 453 4.55 13.98 -1.23
C ASN A 453 4.13 14.38 0.19
N LEU A 454 4.02 15.70 0.42
CA LEU A 454 3.60 16.26 1.71
C LEU A 454 2.14 15.95 2.06
N LEU A 455 1.35 15.41 1.13
CA LEU A 455 -0.05 15.04 1.33
C LEU A 455 -0.32 13.54 1.17
N ALA A 456 0.71 12.69 1.32
CA ALA A 456 0.58 11.24 1.50
C ALA A 456 0.00 10.86 2.90
N THR A 457 -1.00 11.62 3.34
CA THR A 457 -1.72 11.50 4.60
C THR A 457 -2.64 10.28 4.61
N LEU A 458 -3.36 10.06 5.71
CA LEU A 458 -4.39 9.04 5.79
C LEU A 458 -5.50 9.51 6.75
N GLN A 459 -6.75 9.41 6.31
CA GLN A 459 -7.91 9.68 7.16
C GLN A 459 -8.06 8.61 8.26
N ARG A 460 -8.47 9.03 9.46
CA ARG A 460 -8.81 8.08 10.54
C ARG A 460 -10.18 7.46 10.25
N ARG A 461 -10.21 6.17 9.94
CA ARG A 461 -11.44 5.44 9.55
C ARG A 461 -11.71 4.26 10.49
N PRO A 462 -12.97 3.83 10.63
CA PRO A 462 -13.26 2.59 11.33
C PRO A 462 -12.68 1.41 10.56
N GLU A 463 -12.13 0.43 11.27
CA GLU A 463 -11.78 -0.89 10.74
C GLU A 463 -12.53 -1.97 11.53
N ASN A 464 -12.83 -3.10 10.89
CA ASN A 464 -13.63 -4.16 11.54
C ASN A 464 -12.95 -4.68 12.82
N TYR A 465 -11.62 -4.80 12.82
CA TYR A 465 -10.85 -5.21 13.98
C TYR A 465 -10.88 -4.21 15.15
N HIS A 466 -11.37 -2.98 14.98
CA HIS A 466 -11.58 -2.05 16.11
C HIS A 466 -12.59 -2.58 17.13
N ARG A 467 -13.49 -3.50 16.73
CA ARG A 467 -14.34 -4.24 17.68
C ARG A 467 -13.50 -5.03 18.69
N LYS A 468 -12.39 -5.63 18.26
CA LYS A 468 -11.44 -6.36 19.14
C LYS A 468 -10.68 -5.39 20.05
N VAL A 469 -10.30 -4.22 19.53
CA VAL A 469 -9.63 -3.16 20.32
C VAL A 469 -10.54 -2.67 21.45
N LEU A 470 -11.80 -2.38 21.15
CA LEU A 470 -12.80 -1.94 22.13
C LEU A 470 -13.17 -3.02 23.15
N ALA A 471 -13.10 -4.30 22.77
CA ALA A 471 -13.36 -5.42 23.68
C ALA A 471 -12.22 -5.67 24.69
N GLY A 472 -11.00 -5.21 24.39
CA GLY A 472 -9.81 -5.44 25.22
C GLY A 472 -9.19 -6.83 25.05
N PRO A 473 -8.10 -7.14 25.78
CA PRO A 473 -7.37 -8.40 25.62
C PRO A 473 -8.19 -9.62 26.06
N ASN A 474 -8.28 -10.64 25.20
CA ASN A 474 -8.83 -11.95 25.55
C ASN A 474 -7.82 -12.74 26.39
N THR A 475 -8.28 -13.35 27.49
CA THR A 475 -7.48 -14.13 28.45
C THR A 475 -7.38 -15.63 28.10
N GLY A 476 -7.41 -16.01 26.81
CA GLY A 476 -7.48 -17.42 26.39
C GLY A 476 -6.31 -17.92 25.54
N GLY A 477 -5.48 -18.80 26.13
CA GLY A 477 -4.88 -19.99 25.47
C GLY A 477 -3.42 -19.93 24.98
N ASP A 478 -2.53 -20.72 25.61
CA ASP A 478 -1.11 -20.99 25.29
C ASP A 478 -0.86 -21.76 23.95
N GLU A 479 -1.76 -21.70 22.97
CA GLU A 479 -1.59 -22.38 21.67
C GLU A 479 -1.02 -21.44 20.59
N VAL A 480 -0.07 -21.92 19.78
CA VAL A 480 0.51 -21.18 18.64
C VAL A 480 -0.55 -21.09 17.54
N ALA A 481 -1.35 -20.02 17.56
CA ALA A 481 -2.40 -19.73 16.58
C ALA A 481 -1.88 -18.87 15.42
N SER A 482 -2.61 -18.86 14.31
CA SER A 482 -2.37 -17.97 13.17
C SER A 482 -2.46 -16.49 13.57
N ILE A 483 -1.73 -15.60 12.89
CA ILE A 483 -1.75 -14.15 13.14
C ILE A 483 -3.15 -13.53 13.02
N HIS A 484 -4.08 -14.20 12.34
CA HIS A 484 -5.47 -13.76 12.20
C HIS A 484 -6.28 -13.86 13.51
N ASP A 485 -5.84 -14.71 14.45
CA ASP A 485 -6.59 -15.06 15.65
C ASP A 485 -6.03 -14.40 16.93
N ARG A 486 -4.79 -13.88 16.89
CA ARG A 486 -4.10 -13.34 18.07
C ARG A 486 -4.35 -11.84 18.27
N VAL A 487 -4.75 -11.46 19.49
CA VAL A 487 -4.90 -10.05 19.91
C VAL A 487 -3.75 -9.68 20.82
N VAL A 488 -2.80 -8.89 20.31
CA VAL A 488 -1.68 -8.32 21.09
C VAL A 488 -1.77 -6.80 21.00
N PHE A 489 -1.68 -6.11 22.13
CA PHE A 489 -1.62 -4.64 22.18
C PHE A 489 -0.20 -4.20 22.48
N LYS A 490 0.40 -3.37 21.62
CA LYS A 490 1.76 -2.84 21.85
C LYS A 490 1.79 -1.63 22.78
N GLN A 491 0.62 -1.03 23.02
CA GLN A 491 0.47 0.19 23.83
C GLN A 491 -0.80 0.09 24.68
N ALA A 492 -0.77 0.69 25.86
CA ALA A 492 -1.96 0.84 26.71
C ALA A 492 -2.94 1.84 26.09
N ASP A 493 -4.21 1.73 26.48
CA ASP A 493 -5.27 2.70 26.20
C ASP A 493 -5.55 2.96 24.70
N LEU A 494 -5.24 2.00 23.82
CA LEU A 494 -5.51 2.12 22.37
C LEU A 494 -7.00 2.27 22.06
N ASP A 495 -7.88 1.74 22.90
CA ASP A 495 -9.33 1.95 22.85
C ASP A 495 -9.72 3.43 23.00
N GLN A 496 -9.00 4.18 23.83
CA GLN A 496 -9.20 5.62 24.03
C GLN A 496 -8.60 6.47 22.90
N ARG A 497 -7.78 5.87 22.04
CA ARG A 497 -7.15 6.53 20.88
C ARG A 497 -7.95 6.33 19.58
N LEU A 498 -9.03 5.55 19.61
CA LEU A 498 -9.91 5.37 18.45
C LEU A 498 -10.70 6.65 18.18
N GLN A 499 -10.40 7.27 17.05
CA GLN A 499 -11.08 8.47 16.55
C GLN A 499 -11.35 8.28 15.07
N TYR A 500 -12.46 8.83 14.58
CA TYR A 500 -12.88 8.68 13.19
C TYR A 500 -13.21 10.04 12.59
N ASP A 501 -12.63 10.30 11.43
CA ASP A 501 -12.80 11.56 10.72
C ASP A 501 -14.01 11.50 9.79
N ARG A 502 -14.74 12.61 9.72
CA ARG A 502 -15.85 12.78 8.78
C ARG A 502 -15.38 13.06 7.34
N TYR A 503 -14.22 13.70 7.19
CA TYR A 503 -13.68 14.16 5.92
C TYR A 503 -12.24 13.68 5.74
N ALA A 504 -11.74 13.71 4.50
CA ALA A 504 -10.35 13.41 4.19
C ALA A 504 -9.39 14.39 4.90
N ARG A 505 -8.21 13.90 5.32
CA ARG A 505 -7.18 14.73 5.98
C ARG A 505 -6.23 15.31 4.96
N LYS A 506 -6.60 16.42 4.32
CA LYS A 506 -5.86 17.06 3.22
C LYS A 506 -5.54 18.53 3.54
N SER A 507 -5.13 19.31 2.54
CA SER A 507 -4.84 20.74 2.72
C SER A 507 -5.81 21.64 1.99
N LEU A 508 -5.96 22.86 2.51
CA LEU A 508 -6.95 23.85 2.04
C LEU A 508 -8.38 23.37 2.26
N MET A 509 -8.60 22.69 3.38
CA MET A 509 -9.91 22.22 3.85
C MET A 509 -10.60 23.37 4.61
N ASP A 510 -11.74 23.87 4.11
CA ASP A 510 -12.34 25.08 4.66
C ASP A 510 -13.48 24.75 5.64
N HIS A 511 -13.28 25.10 6.91
CA HIS A 511 -14.19 24.78 8.00
C HIS A 511 -14.87 26.01 8.55
N PHE A 512 -16.13 25.83 8.97
CA PHE A 512 -16.79 26.75 9.88
C PHE A 512 -17.22 26.01 11.15
N TYR A 513 -16.81 26.49 12.31
CA TYR A 513 -17.11 25.86 13.60
C TYR A 513 -18.04 26.71 14.48
N ASP A 514 -18.35 26.18 15.66
CA ASP A 514 -18.86 26.97 16.77
C ASP A 514 -17.79 27.98 17.24
N ASN A 515 -18.23 29.18 17.67
CA ASN A 515 -17.31 30.26 18.07
C ASN A 515 -16.50 29.94 19.34
N ASP A 516 -16.95 28.99 20.15
CA ASP A 516 -16.27 28.46 21.34
C ASP A 516 -15.58 27.11 21.08
N ALA A 517 -15.56 26.62 19.84
CA ALA A 517 -14.78 25.44 19.48
C ALA A 517 -13.30 25.67 19.79
N GLY A 518 -12.71 24.73 20.52
CA GLY A 518 -11.29 24.74 20.86
C GLY A 518 -10.54 23.56 20.25
N LEU A 519 -9.21 23.64 20.31
CA LEU A 519 -8.26 22.64 19.81
C LEU A 519 -8.69 21.19 20.09
N GLN A 520 -9.07 20.87 21.33
CA GLN A 520 -9.42 19.49 21.71
C GLN A 520 -10.65 18.94 20.99
N ALA A 521 -11.68 19.77 20.80
CA ALA A 521 -12.88 19.34 20.08
C ALA A 521 -12.56 19.10 18.60
N VAL A 522 -11.71 19.95 18.02
CA VAL A 522 -11.31 19.86 16.61
C VAL A 522 -10.36 18.67 16.36
N SER A 523 -9.35 18.47 17.21
CA SER A 523 -8.38 17.38 17.06
C SER A 523 -9.04 16.00 17.16
N ARG A 524 -10.08 15.88 18.00
CA ARG A 524 -10.88 14.66 18.18
C ARG A 524 -11.96 14.47 17.12
N GLY A 525 -12.21 15.47 16.27
CA GLY A 525 -13.30 15.44 15.28
C GLY A 525 -14.70 15.57 15.89
N GLU A 526 -14.80 16.14 17.09
CA GLU A 526 -16.05 16.35 17.84
C GLU A 526 -16.65 17.75 17.58
N ALA A 527 -15.85 18.69 17.05
CA ALA A 527 -16.33 20.01 16.66
C ALA A 527 -17.36 19.90 15.52
N GLU A 528 -18.51 20.55 15.69
CA GLU A 528 -19.58 20.49 14.70
C GLU A 528 -19.26 21.36 13.48
N GLU A 529 -19.34 20.77 12.29
CA GLU A 529 -19.18 21.50 11.03
C GLU A 529 -20.45 22.31 10.74
N ARG A 530 -20.31 23.63 10.68
CA ARG A 530 -21.37 24.61 10.45
C ARG A 530 -21.39 25.14 9.03
N GLY A 531 -20.34 24.84 8.25
CA GLY A 531 -20.19 25.18 6.85
C GLY A 531 -20.56 24.02 5.90
N ASP A 532 -20.66 24.34 4.62
CA ASP A 532 -20.82 23.35 3.55
C ASP A 532 -19.69 23.43 2.51
N PHE A 533 -18.53 23.95 2.91
CA PHE A 533 -17.37 24.23 2.05
C PHE A 533 -16.33 23.12 2.01
N VAL A 534 -16.34 22.22 3.01
CA VAL A 534 -15.31 21.19 3.21
C VAL A 534 -15.24 20.19 2.04
N ASP A 535 -16.39 19.81 1.47
CA ASP A 535 -16.49 18.68 0.53
C ASP A 535 -17.35 18.98 -0.70
N LEU A 536 -18.15 20.05 -0.71
CA LEU A 536 -19.01 20.38 -1.85
C LEU A 536 -18.24 21.15 -2.94
N PRO A 537 -18.67 21.06 -4.21
CA PRO A 537 -17.88 21.55 -5.35
C PRO A 537 -17.78 23.07 -5.42
N TYR A 538 -16.71 23.52 -6.07
CA TYR A 538 -16.42 24.92 -6.39
C TYR A 538 -16.45 25.18 -7.90
N GLU A 539 -17.01 26.32 -8.30
CA GLU A 539 -16.83 26.85 -9.65
C GLU A 539 -15.37 27.24 -9.87
N THR A 540 -14.78 26.80 -10.97
CA THR A 540 -13.31 26.88 -11.14
C THR A 540 -12.90 27.61 -12.40
N LYS A 541 -11.88 28.46 -12.27
CA LYS A 541 -11.25 29.19 -13.38
C LYS A 541 -9.74 29.06 -13.32
N LEU A 542 -9.15 28.61 -14.42
CA LEU A 542 -7.69 28.58 -14.60
C LEU A 542 -7.19 29.84 -15.29
N ARG A 543 -6.08 30.37 -14.77
CA ARG A 543 -5.34 31.49 -15.36
C ARG A 543 -3.90 31.06 -15.61
N ARG A 544 -3.42 31.27 -16.83
CA ARG A 544 -2.07 30.89 -17.27
C ARG A 544 -1.34 32.13 -17.77
N GLY A 545 -0.25 32.49 -17.11
CA GLY A 545 0.74 33.46 -17.55
C GLY A 545 2.02 32.77 -17.99
N ALA A 546 3.00 33.54 -18.48
CA ALA A 546 4.29 33.01 -18.88
C ALA A 546 5.16 32.59 -17.67
N ASP A 547 5.02 33.32 -16.56
CA ASP A 547 5.81 33.18 -15.34
C ASP A 547 5.03 32.60 -14.16
N ARG A 548 3.69 32.53 -14.26
CA ARG A 548 2.82 32.06 -13.17
C ARG A 548 1.53 31.44 -13.67
N VAL A 549 0.98 30.54 -12.87
CA VAL A 549 -0.35 29.96 -13.07
C VAL A 549 -1.18 30.10 -11.81
N GLN A 550 -2.50 30.14 -11.96
CA GLN A 550 -3.42 30.22 -10.84
C GLN A 550 -4.68 29.41 -11.13
N VAL A 551 -5.15 28.69 -10.12
CA VAL A 551 -6.53 28.20 -10.05
C VAL A 551 -7.31 29.08 -9.08
N GLN A 552 -8.45 29.59 -9.54
CA GLN A 552 -9.40 30.32 -8.72
C GLN A 552 -10.67 29.47 -8.59
N MET A 553 -11.10 29.25 -7.35
CA MET A 553 -12.25 28.43 -6.98
C MET A 553 -13.23 29.30 -6.21
N ARG A 554 -14.49 29.34 -6.63
CA ARG A 554 -15.56 30.13 -6.01
C ARG A 554 -16.76 29.24 -5.67
N ARG A 555 -17.30 29.37 -4.47
CA ARG A 555 -18.52 28.69 -4.03
C ARG A 555 -19.45 29.68 -3.35
N ASP A 556 -20.70 29.72 -3.81
CA ASP A 556 -21.81 30.30 -3.06
C ASP A 556 -22.38 29.19 -2.17
N GLY A 557 -22.11 29.30 -0.87
CA GLY A 557 -22.44 28.28 0.12
C GLY A 557 -23.07 28.88 1.36
N ASN A 558 -22.89 28.19 2.47
CA ASN A 558 -23.57 28.49 3.71
C ASN A 558 -22.67 28.22 4.91
N ALA A 559 -22.67 29.13 5.87
CA ALA A 559 -22.18 28.88 7.22
C ALA A 559 -23.27 29.30 8.23
N TRP A 560 -23.65 28.41 9.15
CA TRP A 560 -24.65 28.72 10.18
C TRP A 560 -26.05 29.14 9.66
N GLY A 561 -26.42 28.76 8.44
CA GLY A 561 -27.68 29.20 7.81
C GLY A 561 -27.55 30.56 7.10
N ILE A 562 -26.36 31.14 7.08
CA ILE A 562 -26.05 32.44 6.46
C ILE A 562 -25.41 32.17 5.09
N PRO A 563 -26.03 32.67 4.00
CA PRO A 563 -25.41 32.60 2.67
C PRO A 563 -24.12 33.41 2.64
N ILE A 564 -23.01 32.74 2.33
CA ILE A 564 -21.70 33.36 2.18
C ILE A 564 -21.04 32.88 0.89
N THR A 565 -20.22 33.73 0.29
CA THR A 565 -19.43 33.36 -0.88
C THR A 565 -17.99 33.18 -0.44
N LEU A 566 -17.41 32.00 -0.67
CA LEU A 566 -15.98 31.75 -0.47
C LEU A 566 -15.30 31.70 -1.84
N THR A 567 -14.30 32.55 -2.03
CA THR A 567 -13.36 32.45 -3.16
C THR A 567 -11.97 32.15 -2.62
N LYS A 568 -11.35 31.06 -3.08
CA LYS A 568 -9.93 30.76 -2.82
C LYS A 568 -9.16 30.71 -4.13
N ALA A 569 -7.91 31.17 -4.13
CA ALA A 569 -7.04 31.11 -5.29
C ALA A 569 -5.66 30.58 -4.90
N VAL A 570 -5.18 29.55 -5.61
CA VAL A 570 -3.83 28.98 -5.43
C VAL A 570 -2.98 29.37 -6.63
N THR A 571 -1.85 30.02 -6.36
CA THR A 571 -0.93 30.54 -7.38
C THR A 571 0.45 29.92 -7.24
N LEU A 572 1.02 29.48 -8.36
CA LEU A 572 2.39 28.96 -8.46
C LEU A 572 3.16 29.76 -9.50
N GLN A 573 4.41 30.13 -9.17
CA GLN A 573 5.32 30.84 -10.08
C GLN A 573 6.41 29.88 -10.58
N ALA A 574 6.93 30.10 -11.78
CA ALA A 574 8.11 29.41 -12.28
C ALA A 574 9.30 29.54 -11.29
N GLY A 575 10.05 28.47 -11.09
CA GLY A 575 11.25 28.45 -10.24
C GLY A 575 11.00 28.51 -8.74
N SER A 576 9.76 28.69 -8.29
CA SER A 576 9.42 28.96 -6.89
C SER A 576 9.09 27.68 -6.12
N ASP A 577 9.62 27.58 -4.91
CA ASP A 577 9.25 26.59 -3.88
C ASP A 577 8.05 27.04 -3.03
N ARG A 578 7.28 28.04 -3.50
CA ARG A 578 6.19 28.68 -2.76
C ARG A 578 4.86 28.59 -3.51
N LEU A 579 3.80 28.40 -2.73
CA LEU A 579 2.41 28.53 -3.15
C LEU A 579 1.78 29.72 -2.43
N LEU A 580 1.17 30.61 -3.21
CA LEU A 580 0.39 31.70 -2.68
C LEU A 580 -1.09 31.35 -2.69
N VAL A 581 -1.71 31.33 -1.51
CA VAL A 581 -3.12 31.02 -1.32
C VAL A 581 -3.85 32.26 -0.83
N THR A 582 -4.81 32.76 -1.60
CA THR A 582 -5.61 33.93 -1.23
C THR A 582 -7.06 33.52 -1.03
N TYR A 583 -7.62 33.89 0.13
CA TYR A 583 -9.02 33.69 0.48
C TYR A 583 -9.77 35.02 0.51
N LEU A 584 -10.99 35.00 0.00
CA LEU A 584 -11.97 36.08 0.08
C LEU A 584 -13.31 35.49 0.51
N LEU A 585 -13.80 35.93 1.67
CA LEU A 585 -15.18 35.73 2.09
C LEU A 585 -15.98 36.98 1.73
N GLU A 586 -17.14 36.81 1.11
CA GLU A 586 -18.11 37.87 0.82
C GLU A 586 -19.47 37.53 1.42
N ASN A 587 -20.31 38.55 1.58
CA ASN A 587 -21.61 38.49 2.25
C ASN A 587 -21.50 38.09 3.73
N LEU A 588 -20.37 38.41 4.36
CA LEU A 588 -20.12 38.14 5.75
C LEU A 588 -20.84 39.18 6.64
N PRO A 589 -21.61 38.76 7.67
CA PRO A 589 -22.30 39.69 8.55
C PRO A 589 -21.32 40.50 9.43
N GLN A 590 -21.70 41.74 9.74
CA GLN A 590 -20.91 42.61 10.64
C GLN A 590 -21.17 42.30 12.12
N ASP A 591 -22.41 41.95 12.47
CA ASP A 591 -22.84 41.79 13.87
C ASP A 591 -22.87 40.33 14.35
N ASN A 592 -22.55 39.37 13.47
CA ASN A 592 -22.59 37.94 13.81
C ASN A 592 -21.26 37.26 13.45
N PRO A 593 -20.29 37.20 14.36
CA PRO A 593 -18.99 36.62 14.08
C PRO A 593 -19.09 35.13 13.75
N LEU A 594 -18.31 34.67 12.77
CA LEU A 594 -18.21 33.27 12.38
C LEU A 594 -16.80 32.75 12.66
N HIS A 595 -16.67 31.53 13.15
CA HIS A 595 -15.38 30.86 13.31
C HIS A 595 -14.97 30.20 11.99
N PHE A 596 -14.04 30.80 11.27
CA PHE A 596 -13.50 30.27 10.01
C PHE A 596 -12.11 29.67 10.25
N ALA A 597 -11.87 28.47 9.73
CA ALA A 597 -10.60 27.78 9.88
C ALA A 597 -10.19 27.08 8.58
N ILE A 598 -8.89 27.04 8.30
CA ILE A 598 -8.34 26.38 7.10
C ILE A 598 -7.44 25.24 7.56
N GLU A 599 -7.88 23.99 7.41
CA GLU A 599 -7.08 22.82 7.76
C GLU A 599 -6.04 22.51 6.67
N MET A 600 -4.79 22.29 7.12
CA MET A 600 -3.65 21.89 6.30
C MET A 600 -2.93 20.71 6.97
N ASN A 601 -2.84 19.58 6.28
CA ASN A 601 -2.14 18.41 6.79
C ASN A 601 -0.79 18.25 6.10
N PHE A 602 0.20 17.69 6.81
CA PHE A 602 1.51 17.38 6.26
C PHE A 602 2.01 16.01 6.70
N ALA A 603 2.32 15.15 5.73
CA ALA A 603 2.80 13.79 5.92
C ALA A 603 4.33 13.68 5.81
N GLY A 604 4.88 12.55 6.30
CA GLY A 604 6.31 12.25 6.23
C GLY A 604 7.19 12.95 7.27
N MET A 605 6.58 13.64 8.23
CA MET A 605 7.27 14.28 9.34
C MET A 605 6.81 13.63 10.66
N PRO A 606 7.38 12.46 11.04
CA PRO A 606 6.90 11.68 12.17
C PRO A 606 7.18 12.36 13.51
N SER A 607 6.34 12.06 14.50
CA SER A 607 6.53 12.52 15.88
C SER A 607 7.65 11.75 16.62
N GLY A 608 8.05 12.27 17.78
CA GLY A 608 8.89 11.54 18.74
C GLY A 608 10.40 11.66 18.52
N ALA A 609 10.84 12.64 17.73
CA ALA A 609 12.25 12.93 17.54
C ALA A 609 12.54 14.43 17.65
N ASP A 610 13.63 14.78 18.33
CA ASP A 610 14.01 16.17 18.62
C ASP A 610 14.39 16.97 17.36
N ASP A 611 14.75 16.29 16.27
CA ASP A 611 15.11 16.88 14.99
C ASP A 611 13.90 17.20 14.11
N ARG A 612 12.68 17.02 14.66
CA ARG A 612 11.40 17.26 14.01
C ARG A 612 10.52 18.16 14.89
N TYR A 613 10.43 19.44 14.55
CA TYR A 613 9.84 20.43 15.45
C TYR A 613 9.08 21.55 14.75
N PHE A 614 8.26 22.22 15.55
CA PHE A 614 7.64 23.48 15.22
C PHE A 614 8.54 24.66 15.57
N SER A 615 8.54 25.71 14.75
CA SER A 615 9.12 27.00 15.11
C SER A 615 8.22 28.17 14.69
N ASP A 616 8.35 29.30 15.38
CA ASP A 616 7.69 30.54 14.98
C ASP A 616 8.41 31.20 13.78
N VAL A 617 7.87 32.32 13.31
CA VAL A 617 8.42 33.09 12.18
C VAL A 617 9.81 33.69 12.47
N ASP A 618 10.20 33.81 13.74
CA ASP A 618 11.50 34.29 14.18
C ASP A 618 12.51 33.12 14.37
N GLY A 619 12.07 31.87 14.20
CA GLY A 619 12.88 30.67 14.34
C GLY A 619 12.98 30.15 15.78
N ASN A 620 12.17 30.65 16.72
CA ASN A 620 12.14 30.09 18.07
C ASN A 620 11.42 28.74 18.06
N HIS A 621 12.02 27.75 18.71
CA HIS A 621 11.49 26.40 18.82
C HIS A 621 10.24 26.36 19.72
N LEU A 622 9.15 25.76 19.23
CA LEU A 622 7.85 25.72 19.91
C LEU A 622 7.45 24.33 20.45
N GLY A 623 8.18 23.27 20.09
CA GLY A 623 7.87 21.89 20.51
C GLY A 623 8.09 20.90 19.37
N GLN A 624 8.08 19.60 19.67
CA GLN A 624 8.18 18.57 18.62
C GLN A 624 6.90 18.50 17.77
N LEU A 625 6.99 17.96 16.54
CA LEU A 625 5.84 17.81 15.63
C LEU A 625 4.71 16.90 16.15
N GLY A 626 4.97 16.11 17.18
CA GLY A 626 3.96 15.29 17.85
C GLY A 626 3.17 16.02 18.95
N GLU A 627 3.54 17.25 19.28
CA GLU A 627 2.89 18.03 20.32
C GLU A 627 1.69 18.80 19.78
N GLU A 628 0.76 19.13 20.68
CA GLU A 628 -0.36 19.99 20.34
C GLU A 628 0.00 21.45 20.62
N LEU A 629 -0.29 22.34 19.67
CA LEU A 629 -0.11 23.79 19.81
C LEU A 629 -1.45 24.51 19.69
N ASP A 630 -1.67 25.48 20.58
CA ASP A 630 -2.77 26.44 20.53
C ASP A 630 -2.16 27.86 20.62
N LEU A 631 -1.82 28.40 19.45
CA LEU A 631 -1.17 29.69 19.32
C LEU A 631 -2.20 30.78 19.06
N GLN A 632 -1.95 31.97 19.59
CA GLN A 632 -2.85 33.13 19.48
C GLN A 632 -2.10 34.33 18.93
N ASP A 633 -2.76 35.13 18.09
CA ASP A 633 -2.22 36.35 17.47
C ASP A 633 -0.87 36.16 16.74
N VAL A 634 -0.69 35.02 16.07
CA VAL A 634 0.54 34.70 15.30
C VAL A 634 0.37 35.01 13.82
N GLN A 635 1.49 35.22 13.12
CA GLN A 635 1.53 35.45 11.66
C GLN A 635 2.09 34.25 10.89
N GLY A 636 2.31 33.12 11.53
CA GLY A 636 2.82 31.93 10.85
C GLY A 636 3.29 30.84 11.79
N LEU A 637 3.61 29.69 11.18
CA LEU A 637 4.17 28.51 11.84
C LEU A 637 5.07 27.78 10.84
N ASN A 638 6.21 27.30 11.31
CA ASN A 638 7.15 26.50 10.53
C ASN A 638 7.21 25.08 11.09
N LEU A 639 7.27 24.09 10.20
CA LEU A 639 7.51 22.68 10.53
C LEU A 639 8.85 22.28 9.92
N SER A 640 9.73 21.70 10.72
CA SER A 640 11.05 21.26 10.28
C SER A 640 11.18 19.75 10.42
N ASP A 641 11.68 19.07 9.38
CA ASP A 641 12.18 17.70 9.47
C ASP A 641 13.61 17.67 8.94
N ARG A 642 14.58 17.58 9.87
CA ARG A 642 16.01 17.59 9.53
C ARG A 642 16.50 16.27 8.96
N TRP A 643 15.75 15.18 9.10
CA TRP A 643 16.07 13.90 8.47
C TRP A 643 15.75 13.92 6.98
N LEU A 644 14.61 14.50 6.60
CA LEU A 644 14.27 14.76 5.20
C LEU A 644 15.00 15.99 4.63
N GLY A 645 15.48 16.88 5.50
CA GLY A 645 16.11 18.14 5.11
C GLY A 645 15.11 19.13 4.52
N ILE A 646 13.92 19.25 5.13
CA ILE A 646 12.84 20.12 4.66
C ILE A 646 12.30 21.02 5.78
N ASP A 647 12.02 22.28 5.40
CA ASP A 647 11.26 23.24 6.20
C ASP A 647 9.97 23.60 5.43
N VAL A 648 8.81 23.32 6.05
CA VAL A 648 7.50 23.75 5.56
C VAL A 648 7.07 24.98 6.36
N SER A 649 7.02 26.15 5.72
CA SER A 649 6.63 27.41 6.36
C SER A 649 5.25 27.84 5.94
N LEU A 650 4.44 28.30 6.88
CA LEU A 650 3.17 29.00 6.64
C LEU A 650 3.30 30.44 7.13
N GLN A 651 3.26 31.41 6.21
CA GLN A 651 3.22 32.84 6.54
C GLN A 651 1.84 33.40 6.21
N ILE A 652 1.26 34.15 7.14
CA ILE A 652 -0.11 34.65 7.09
C ILE A 652 -0.06 36.18 7.19
N ASP A 653 -0.65 36.88 6.22
CA ASP A 653 -0.63 38.35 6.16
C ASP A 653 -1.56 39.04 7.19
N ARG A 654 -2.27 38.25 7.99
CA ARG A 654 -3.20 38.68 9.03
C ARG A 654 -2.97 37.83 10.29
N PRO A 655 -2.93 38.44 11.49
CA PRO A 655 -2.85 37.68 12.74
C PRO A 655 -3.94 36.62 12.84
N SER A 656 -3.57 35.44 13.32
CA SER A 656 -4.41 34.24 13.37
C SER A 656 -4.22 33.52 14.70
N GLY A 657 -5.27 32.82 15.15
CA GLY A 657 -5.06 31.66 16.00
C GLY A 657 -4.52 30.52 15.14
N VAL A 658 -3.65 29.65 15.66
CA VAL A 658 -3.16 28.47 14.94
C VAL A 658 -3.21 27.27 15.86
N TRP A 659 -4.00 26.28 15.46
CA TRP A 659 -3.99 24.96 16.07
C TRP A 659 -3.03 24.04 15.32
N ALA A 660 -2.23 23.27 16.03
CA ALA A 660 -1.46 22.18 15.45
C ALA A 660 -1.58 20.91 16.30
N PHE A 661 -1.70 19.75 15.67
CA PHE A 661 -1.85 18.47 16.38
C PHE A 661 -1.55 17.27 15.47
N PRO A 662 -1.08 16.13 16.03
CA PRO A 662 -0.81 14.94 15.25
C PRO A 662 -2.10 14.18 14.88
N ILE A 663 -2.13 13.63 13.67
CA ILE A 663 -3.13 12.66 13.21
C ILE A 663 -2.51 11.27 13.31
N SER A 664 -3.15 10.38 14.07
CA SER A 664 -2.71 9.00 14.23
C SER A 664 -3.84 8.01 14.05
N THR A 665 -3.52 6.81 13.58
CA THR A 665 -4.46 5.71 13.36
C THR A 665 -4.08 4.50 14.19
N VAL A 666 -5.06 3.74 14.66
CA VAL A 666 -4.83 2.42 15.26
C VAL A 666 -4.81 1.38 14.15
N SER A 667 -3.66 0.74 13.94
CA SER A 667 -3.47 -0.27 12.88
C SER A 667 -3.15 -1.63 13.47
N GLN A 668 -3.62 -2.70 12.82
CA GLN A 668 -3.14 -4.05 13.05
C GLN A 668 -1.79 -4.26 12.32
N SER A 669 -0.86 -4.96 12.98
CA SER A 669 0.39 -5.46 12.40
C SER A 669 0.63 -6.90 12.86
N GLU A 670 1.64 -7.58 12.29
CA GLU A 670 2.03 -8.95 12.66
C GLU A 670 2.30 -9.12 14.16
N SER A 671 2.86 -8.07 14.79
CA SER A 671 3.25 -8.07 16.20
C SER A 671 2.20 -7.42 17.11
N GLY A 672 1.01 -7.10 16.59
CA GLY A 672 -0.12 -6.56 17.35
C GLY A 672 -0.60 -5.17 16.91
N PHE A 673 -1.56 -4.63 17.65
CA PHE A 673 -2.14 -3.31 17.45
C PHE A 673 -1.22 -2.20 17.95
N GLU A 674 -1.10 -1.14 17.15
CA GLU A 674 -0.26 0.02 17.47
C GLU A 674 -0.85 1.32 16.94
N LEU A 675 -0.42 2.44 17.55
CA LEU A 675 -0.73 3.78 17.10
C LEU A 675 0.32 4.23 16.08
N VAL A 676 -0.12 4.62 14.89
CA VAL A 676 0.75 5.03 13.78
C VAL A 676 0.49 6.49 13.44
N HIS A 677 1.52 7.33 13.51
CA HIS A 677 1.47 8.73 13.11
C HIS A 677 1.33 8.85 11.58
N GLN A 678 0.29 9.53 11.10
CA GLN A 678 0.00 9.67 9.67
C GLN A 678 0.37 11.06 9.13
N SER A 679 0.10 12.11 9.89
CA SER A 679 0.38 13.49 9.49
C SER A 679 0.31 14.44 10.67
N VAL A 680 0.79 15.66 10.47
CA VAL A 680 0.59 16.80 11.36
C VAL A 680 -0.48 17.69 10.74
N CYS A 681 -1.53 18.01 11.50
CA CYS A 681 -2.50 19.04 11.12
C CYS A 681 -2.00 20.41 11.61
N VAL A 682 -2.10 21.42 10.76
CA VAL A 682 -1.95 22.83 11.09
C VAL A 682 -3.16 23.58 10.56
N GLN A 683 -3.82 24.33 11.44
CA GLN A 683 -5.10 24.95 11.15
C GLN A 683 -5.12 26.40 11.66
N PRO A 684 -4.73 27.36 10.82
CA PRO A 684 -5.02 28.77 11.08
C PRO A 684 -6.53 29.01 11.12
N HIS A 685 -6.97 29.78 12.11
CA HIS A 685 -8.37 30.06 12.36
C HIS A 685 -8.61 31.48 12.89
N TRP A 686 -9.81 31.99 12.64
CA TRP A 686 -10.24 33.35 12.97
C TRP A 686 -11.70 33.40 13.38
N ILE A 687 -12.01 34.34 14.26
CA ILE A 687 -13.37 34.83 14.47
C ILE A 687 -13.58 36.00 13.51
N VAL A 688 -14.28 35.76 12.40
CA VAL A 688 -14.42 36.70 11.28
C VAL A 688 -15.74 37.46 11.31
N THR A 689 -15.67 38.75 11.01
CA THR A 689 -16.83 39.62 10.70
C THR A 689 -16.57 40.37 9.39
N GLY A 690 -17.64 40.73 8.69
CA GLY A 690 -17.52 41.50 7.45
C GLY A 690 -17.01 42.92 7.69
N ASP A 691 -16.23 43.45 6.75
CA ASP A 691 -15.95 44.89 6.68
C ASP A 691 -17.19 45.70 6.25
N ALA A 692 -17.00 46.98 5.91
CA ALA A 692 -18.09 47.86 5.47
C ALA A 692 -18.82 47.33 4.22
N GLU A 693 -18.14 46.52 3.41
CA GLU A 693 -18.65 45.87 2.21
C GLU A 693 -19.05 44.40 2.45
N GLY A 694 -18.97 43.91 3.69
CA GLY A 694 -19.28 42.52 4.04
C GLY A 694 -18.20 41.53 3.61
N ARG A 695 -16.94 41.98 3.56
CA ARG A 695 -15.79 41.19 3.07
C ARG A 695 -14.76 40.91 4.14
N TRP A 696 -14.05 39.80 3.95
CA TRP A 696 -12.87 39.42 4.73
C TRP A 696 -11.86 38.73 3.82
N VAL A 697 -10.58 39.07 3.96
CA VAL A 697 -9.49 38.56 3.09
C VAL A 697 -8.32 38.13 3.96
N VAL A 698 -7.66 37.04 3.55
CA VAL A 698 -6.36 36.62 4.05
C VAL A 698 -5.52 36.05 2.91
N GLN A 699 -4.22 36.25 2.99
CA GLN A 699 -3.22 35.63 2.14
C GLN A 699 -2.29 34.76 2.98
N ILE A 700 -2.11 33.51 2.54
CA ILE A 700 -1.20 32.55 3.13
C ILE A 700 -0.15 32.21 2.08
N GLU A 701 1.12 32.42 2.41
CA GLU A 701 2.24 31.91 1.64
C GLU A 701 2.75 30.63 2.31
N MET A 702 2.67 29.52 1.57
CA MET A 702 3.22 28.25 1.99
C MET A 702 4.50 27.99 1.20
N ALA A 703 5.61 27.69 1.87
CA ALA A 703 6.86 27.30 1.23
C ALA A 703 7.29 25.92 1.72
N ALA A 704 7.90 25.15 0.82
CA ALA A 704 8.53 23.87 1.13
C ALA A 704 10.00 23.95 0.69
N THR A 705 10.83 24.50 1.56
CA THR A 705 12.24 24.77 1.27
C THR A 705 13.09 23.59 1.72
N CYS A 706 13.93 23.08 0.82
CA CYS A 706 14.88 22.03 1.13
C CYS A 706 16.22 22.61 1.57
N GLU A 707 16.87 21.97 2.55
CA GLU A 707 18.24 22.29 2.91
C GLU A 707 19.17 22.02 1.72
N GLN A 708 20.04 22.98 1.38
CA GLN A 708 21.05 22.75 0.35
C GLN A 708 21.92 21.57 0.77
N LYS A 709 21.83 20.46 0.04
CA LYS A 709 22.72 19.30 0.22
C LYS A 709 24.16 19.79 0.11
N THR A 710 24.82 19.94 1.25
CA THR A 710 26.28 19.94 1.28
C THR A 710 26.65 18.57 0.74
N GLU A 711 27.31 18.50 -0.42
CA GLU A 711 27.66 17.24 -1.09
C GLU A 711 28.03 16.17 -0.06
N THR A 712 27.10 15.25 0.18
CA THR A 712 27.35 14.13 1.07
C THR A 712 28.36 13.27 0.35
N ILE A 713 29.63 13.42 0.73
CA ILE A 713 30.71 12.57 0.26
C ILE A 713 30.24 11.12 0.46
N HIS A 714 30.11 10.39 -0.65
CA HIS A 714 29.74 8.97 -0.65
C HIS A 714 30.58 8.21 0.39
N GLN A 715 29.94 7.31 1.13
CA GLN A 715 30.55 6.43 2.14
C GLN A 715 31.72 5.56 1.62
N GLU A 716 32.04 5.60 0.31
CA GLU A 716 33.25 5.00 -0.25
C GLU A 716 34.56 5.77 0.07
N GLN A 717 34.50 7.00 0.59
CA GLN A 717 35.71 7.77 0.95
C GLN A 717 36.12 7.72 2.43
N VAL A 718 35.40 7.00 3.30
CA VAL A 718 35.77 6.89 4.74
C VAL A 718 36.68 5.69 5.04
N ILE A 719 37.13 4.94 4.02
CA ILE A 719 38.27 4.00 4.14
C ILE A 719 39.50 4.62 3.50
N ARG A 720 39.93 5.77 4.02
CA ARG A 720 41.32 6.30 3.98
C ARG A 720 41.35 7.66 4.68
N LEU A 721 41.34 7.63 6.01
CA LEU A 721 42.06 8.56 6.87
C LEU A 721 42.22 7.94 8.27
#